data_AF-A0A2N5K5I5-F1
#
_entry.id   AF-A0A2N5K5I5-F1
#
_cell.length_a   1.000
_cell.length_b   1.000
_cell.length_c   1.000
_cell.angle_alpha   90.00
_cell.angle_beta   90.00
_cell.angle_gamma   90.00
#
_symmetry.space_group_name_H-M   'P 1'
#
loop_
_entity.id
_entity.type
_entity.pdbx_description
1 polymer ?
#
loop_
_entity_poly.entity_id
_entity_poly.type
_entity_poly.pdbx_seq_one_letter_code
_entity_poly.pdbx_strand_id
1 'polypeptide(L)'
;MTNEQWHAAVARWGDSVLGLALLLTPHHPVAEATTVKLFVTMLATAPAGELEDALYTALWQQRRRFRWLGRRRSALPRELNRIAAPDRFLLGLWLLRGLDGTRIATITGLPPDQIVARLTQALQRGVPYTDAAADDDNHLALPVWIAQQLGLARPDPEHPRPCLPCQAAQARWQSVRDDLRQRMRAALRQAHLSLASSDAIEDSLSTRQGAAQREGWRQPRIWVPAAITLGGVLLLLFMPWGGSDRAQTPAPTQPRVVVQAALDAWLGQPFAGPSHQRVWARDPHLHNGTPVVTDVWLAGQNEPRHRVEVHRDGELVEWQVADGRGRFDYGAMRADSSCRWNIDRQGSEERLQRAPLKFSLDPDQQRAVRDARLTQGAYGTGYLMLQRALAADDLRSFGARSEGNTRMLLLRFTDKQTQPERQIVLRIDPQRQQLYAVQEVHAVAAQAERVDLWRLEVNEPLTGDVPPAIPPGPPPIESQQLADPACPALDTAFLISPRSLLGIARPSYVPEALPPGIDKIALLSGDPRNHGGSGLRELDRRLILQLVGPGRWFSLSDIGGAEYGDRGDELNVGPWRATLNEPTTDELWSGTLRLATDEGRSFAPPFEYWARGWTKDELLALINTLKPLDPARWIDLDDALLEPASLPRATYDTITRALAALQPEPGHTIQSTSTTTVRVEPNVPQLPDPYHIPHRQRFPKTLIRHQWLVYEGTHISRYHERRLLPDNTLYELLQDDGTRFHWYNSIIGQTYTGSARLLRAYMRAEQTEVALISAFLASTQPIKITESDAGLLLEQEVDASFVADDNRGGPPLTHTPWHGQLWSDSTGMFVQQLELDRHTYRPRSFATIHWQPDGIKAVIRETTINAWQSVATPPADLFALTSLPDDQFTVDVGAESNVPMASITPPRRILMWPDNLGLEIVEQTPPPSAQNTTLPGGFNSDWAVLQNVLGTYTTTYLTSERAEVRLTQGPSEVLRHVLRYQYFAEDEGQIAPWSSSQRIAVTIAGQERDAWLLQNDANAVLVVEVDDLVLHFKGPQTYLTGPLLEQLPQLQWTMPTP
;
A
#
# COMPACT_ATOMS: atom_id res chain seq x y z
N MET A 1 -10.51 59.04 -13.85
CA MET A 1 -11.29 57.81 -13.62
C MET A 1 -12.68 58.19 -13.14
N THR A 2 -13.73 57.53 -13.61
CA THR A 2 -15.10 57.67 -13.06
C THR A 2 -15.19 56.98 -11.68
N ASN A 3 -16.18 57.30 -10.84
CA ASN A 3 -16.36 56.66 -9.53
C ASN A 3 -16.45 55.12 -9.63
N GLU A 4 -17.08 54.59 -10.69
CA GLU A 4 -17.21 53.15 -10.92
C GLU A 4 -15.87 52.45 -11.22
N GLN A 5 -14.90 53.13 -11.85
CA GLN A 5 -13.65 52.51 -12.28
C GLN A 5 -12.68 52.21 -11.12
N TRP A 6 -12.67 53.02 -10.06
CA TRP A 6 -11.74 52.81 -8.94
C TRP A 6 -12.31 51.82 -7.92
N HIS A 7 -13.64 51.81 -7.69
CA HIS A 7 -14.29 50.75 -6.90
C HIS A 7 -14.05 49.37 -7.53
N ALA A 8 -14.14 49.25 -8.86
CA ALA A 8 -13.83 48.01 -9.56
C ALA A 8 -12.36 47.59 -9.38
N ALA A 9 -11.42 48.53 -9.37
CA ALA A 9 -10.00 48.24 -9.13
C ALA A 9 -9.72 47.80 -7.69
N VAL A 10 -10.36 48.43 -6.70
CA VAL A 10 -10.25 48.05 -5.28
C VAL A 10 -10.92 46.71 -5.02
N ALA A 11 -12.09 46.44 -5.60
CA ALA A 11 -12.76 45.14 -5.50
C ALA A 11 -11.95 44.01 -6.14
N ARG A 12 -11.27 44.29 -7.26
CA ARG A 12 -10.47 43.29 -7.98
C ARG A 12 -9.14 42.97 -7.31
N TRP A 13 -8.45 43.97 -6.75
CA TRP A 13 -7.06 43.82 -6.29
C TRP A 13 -6.84 44.08 -4.79
N GLY A 14 -7.83 44.63 -4.09
CA GLY A 14 -7.72 45.10 -2.72
C GLY A 14 -7.20 44.05 -1.74
N ASP A 15 -7.86 42.90 -1.69
CA ASP A 15 -7.48 41.79 -0.80
C ASP A 15 -6.14 41.16 -1.21
N SER A 16 -5.84 41.16 -2.52
CA SER A 16 -4.57 40.63 -3.05
C SER A 16 -3.37 41.51 -2.64
N VAL A 17 -3.52 42.84 -2.73
CA VAL A 17 -2.50 43.80 -2.31
C VAL A 17 -2.36 43.81 -0.78
N LEU A 18 -3.47 43.69 -0.04
CA LEU A 18 -3.45 43.55 1.42
C LEU A 18 -2.73 42.27 1.86
N GLY A 19 -3.00 41.14 1.22
CA GLY A 19 -2.32 39.87 1.49
C GLY A 19 -0.81 39.95 1.29
N LEU A 20 -0.36 40.58 0.19
CA LEU A 20 1.07 40.81 -0.05
C LEU A 20 1.67 41.83 0.94
N ALA A 21 0.91 42.84 1.35
CA ALA A 21 1.35 43.80 2.37
C ALA A 21 1.55 43.13 3.72
N LEU A 22 0.67 42.19 4.11
CA LEU A 22 0.81 41.38 5.32
C LEU A 22 2.06 40.50 5.32
N LEU A 23 2.48 40.00 4.15
CA LEU A 23 3.73 39.25 4.00
C LEU A 23 4.98 40.12 4.20
N LEU A 24 4.90 41.42 3.88
CA LEU A 24 5.96 42.39 4.16
C LEU A 24 5.94 42.89 5.60
N THR A 25 4.75 43.17 6.14
CA THR A 25 4.53 43.63 7.52
C THR A 25 3.43 42.80 8.16
N PRO A 26 3.75 41.89 9.10
CA PRO A 26 2.75 40.99 9.67
C PRO A 26 1.84 41.70 10.69
N HIS A 27 1.60 42.99 10.54
CA HIS A 27 0.72 43.79 11.39
C HIS A 27 -0.42 44.34 10.55
N HIS A 28 -1.61 43.79 10.73
CA HIS A 28 -2.79 44.09 9.92
C HIS A 28 -3.09 45.59 9.76
N PRO A 29 -3.12 46.42 10.83
CA PRO A 29 -3.44 47.84 10.67
C PRO A 29 -2.40 48.61 9.83
N VAL A 30 -1.13 48.18 9.88
CA VAL A 30 -0.04 48.81 9.13
C VAL A 30 -0.06 48.38 7.67
N ALA A 31 -0.36 47.10 7.42
CA ALA A 31 -0.55 46.57 6.07
C ALA A 31 -1.75 47.25 5.38
N GLU A 32 -2.89 47.31 6.07
CA GLU A 32 -4.13 47.94 5.58
C GLU A 32 -3.96 49.43 5.29
N ALA A 33 -3.37 50.20 6.22
CA ALA A 33 -3.08 51.62 5.99
C ALA A 33 -2.11 51.84 4.81
N THR A 34 -1.17 50.93 4.60
CA THR A 34 -0.27 51.02 3.44
C THR A 34 -1.01 50.70 2.15
N THR A 35 -1.83 49.66 2.12
CA THR A 35 -2.66 49.30 0.96
C THR A 35 -3.55 50.46 0.55
N VAL A 36 -4.29 51.06 1.50
CA VAL A 36 -5.12 52.26 1.27
C VAL A 36 -4.29 53.39 0.66
N LYS A 37 -3.14 53.72 1.25
CA LYS A 37 -2.26 54.79 0.76
C LYS A 37 -1.75 54.53 -0.65
N LEU A 38 -1.42 53.27 -0.99
CA LEU A 38 -0.95 52.90 -2.32
C LEU A 38 -2.06 53.03 -3.37
N PHE A 39 -3.26 52.55 -3.07
CA PHE A 39 -4.42 52.73 -3.95
C PHE A 39 -4.73 54.21 -4.20
N VAL A 40 -4.82 55.03 -3.13
CA VAL A 40 -5.04 56.48 -3.25
C VAL A 40 -3.96 57.17 -4.09
N THR A 41 -2.71 56.68 -4.02
CA THR A 41 -1.60 57.28 -4.79
C THR A 41 -1.64 56.87 -6.25
N MET A 42 -1.76 55.58 -6.54
CA MET A 42 -1.74 55.05 -7.92
C MET A 42 -3.00 55.45 -8.71
N LEU A 43 -4.18 55.42 -8.08
CA LEU A 43 -5.43 55.83 -8.72
C LEU A 43 -5.48 57.35 -8.99
N ALA A 44 -4.76 58.15 -8.21
CA ALA A 44 -4.66 59.60 -8.43
C ALA A 44 -3.64 59.96 -9.53
N THR A 45 -2.56 59.19 -9.69
CA THR A 45 -1.49 59.47 -10.67
C THR A 45 -1.67 58.79 -12.01
N ALA A 46 -2.57 57.80 -12.12
CA ALA A 46 -2.83 56.98 -13.32
C ALA A 46 -1.53 56.43 -13.95
N PRO A 47 -0.97 55.31 -13.43
CA PRO A 47 0.33 54.81 -13.87
C PRO A 47 0.35 54.47 -15.36
N ALA A 48 1.52 54.64 -16.00
CA ALA A 48 1.72 54.40 -17.42
C ALA A 48 1.67 52.91 -17.86
N GLY A 49 1.53 51.97 -16.91
CA GLY A 49 1.42 50.52 -17.14
C GLY A 49 0.25 49.90 -16.38
N GLU A 50 0.18 48.57 -16.33
CA GLU A 50 -0.90 47.86 -15.61
C GLU A 50 -0.93 48.27 -14.13
N LEU A 51 -2.12 48.63 -13.65
CA LEU A 51 -2.33 49.10 -12.27
C LEU A 51 -1.91 48.05 -11.23
N GLU A 52 -2.08 46.76 -11.53
CA GLU A 52 -1.66 45.64 -10.67
C GLU A 52 -0.14 45.66 -10.44
N ASP A 53 0.65 45.74 -11.51
CA ASP A 53 2.12 45.73 -11.43
C ASP A 53 2.65 47.01 -10.76
N ALA A 54 2.00 48.15 -11.01
CA ALA A 54 2.33 49.41 -10.34
C ALA A 54 2.08 49.33 -8.81
N LEU A 55 0.98 48.70 -8.39
CA LEU A 55 0.68 48.47 -6.97
C LEU A 55 1.70 47.53 -6.31
N TYR A 56 2.07 46.42 -6.95
CA TYR A 56 3.09 45.51 -6.42
C TYR A 56 4.47 46.15 -6.37
N THR A 57 4.84 46.93 -7.39
CA THR A 57 6.12 47.66 -7.43
C THR A 57 6.19 48.70 -6.31
N ALA A 58 5.12 49.48 -6.13
CA ALA A 58 5.06 50.48 -5.07
C ALA A 58 5.09 49.84 -3.67
N LEU A 59 4.44 48.68 -3.51
CA LEU A 59 4.46 47.91 -2.27
C LEU A 59 5.87 47.36 -1.96
N TRP A 60 6.57 46.82 -2.96
CA TRP A 60 7.96 46.38 -2.84
C TRP A 60 8.92 47.52 -2.45
N GLN A 61 8.70 48.74 -2.94
CA GLN A 61 9.51 49.91 -2.58
C GLN A 61 9.32 50.33 -1.11
N GLN A 62 8.16 50.07 -0.49
CA GLN A 62 7.92 50.37 0.92
C GLN A 62 8.65 49.39 1.88
N ARG A 63 9.26 48.31 1.39
CA ARG A 63 9.92 47.27 2.22
C ARG A 63 10.93 47.79 3.25
N ARG A 64 11.60 48.92 2.96
CA ARG A 64 12.59 49.53 3.87
C ARG A 64 11.96 50.23 5.07
N ARG A 65 10.72 50.74 4.95
CA ARG A 65 10.00 51.43 6.04
C ARG A 65 9.43 50.46 7.08
N PHE A 66 9.20 49.21 6.71
CA PHE A 66 8.68 48.17 7.61
C PHE A 66 9.71 47.57 8.57
N ARG A 67 11.01 47.89 8.41
CA ARG A 67 12.08 47.37 9.28
C ARG A 67 12.11 47.96 10.71
N TRP A 68 11.37 49.04 11.00
CA TRP A 68 11.58 49.87 12.20
C TRP A 68 10.44 49.85 13.23
N LEU A 69 9.44 48.95 13.09
CA LEU A 69 8.28 48.89 14.00
C LEU A 69 8.40 47.67 14.93
N GLY A 70 8.73 47.92 16.21
CA GLY A 70 9.00 46.89 17.23
C GLY A 70 7.76 46.19 17.82
N ARG A 71 8.02 44.99 18.38
CA ARG A 71 7.20 44.14 19.30
C ARG A 71 5.68 44.39 19.34
N ARG A 72 4.96 44.10 18.25
CA ARG A 72 3.49 43.91 18.27
C ARG A 72 3.15 42.46 17.91
N ARG A 73 1.95 41.98 18.25
CA ARG A 73 1.47 40.62 17.88
C ARG A 73 1.48 40.48 16.35
N SER A 74 2.16 39.44 15.86
CA SER A 74 2.24 39.10 14.45
C SER A 74 0.95 38.41 14.00
N ALA A 75 0.42 38.80 12.85
CA ALA A 75 -0.72 38.18 12.19
C ALA A 75 -0.33 36.91 11.40
N LEU A 76 0.98 36.68 11.21
CA LEU A 76 1.49 35.48 10.53
C LEU A 76 1.93 34.42 11.55
N PRO A 77 1.78 33.11 11.24
CA PRO A 77 2.36 32.00 11.99
C PRO A 77 3.87 32.14 12.22
N ARG A 78 4.40 31.50 13.27
CA ARG A 78 5.82 31.61 13.67
C ARG A 78 6.75 31.13 12.57
N GLU A 79 6.35 30.13 11.81
CA GLU A 79 7.08 29.47 10.74
C GLU A 79 7.31 30.43 9.58
N LEU A 80 6.25 31.13 9.14
CA LEU A 80 6.38 32.19 8.13
C LEU A 80 7.19 33.38 8.67
N ASN A 81 7.15 33.67 9.97
CA ASN A 81 8.00 34.72 10.56
C ASN A 81 9.51 34.39 10.58
N ARG A 82 9.92 33.14 10.35
CA ARG A 82 11.33 32.77 10.20
C ARG A 82 11.90 33.14 8.83
N ILE A 83 11.04 33.35 7.83
CA ILE A 83 11.42 33.80 6.49
C ILE A 83 11.48 35.34 6.49
N ALA A 84 12.53 35.91 5.88
CA ALA A 84 12.67 37.36 5.82
C ALA A 84 11.53 37.98 5.00
N ALA A 85 11.04 39.15 5.43
CA ALA A 85 9.92 39.84 4.80
C ALA A 85 10.04 40.04 3.27
N PRO A 86 11.21 40.42 2.71
CA PRO A 86 11.38 40.50 1.26
C PRO A 86 11.19 39.16 0.55
N ASP A 87 11.64 38.06 1.17
CA ASP A 87 11.58 36.74 0.56
C ASP A 87 10.15 36.15 0.67
N ARG A 88 9.42 36.45 1.75
CA ARG A 88 7.97 36.18 1.85
C ARG A 88 7.16 36.89 0.76
N PHE A 89 7.54 38.12 0.44
CA PHE A 89 6.89 38.87 -0.63
C PHE A 89 7.15 38.24 -1.99
N LEU A 90 8.38 37.83 -2.28
CA LEU A 90 8.72 37.08 -3.50
C LEU A 90 7.95 35.75 -3.59
N LEU A 91 7.87 35.00 -2.48
CA LEU A 91 7.03 33.80 -2.39
C LEU A 91 5.55 34.11 -2.62
N GLY A 92 5.05 35.25 -2.15
CA GLY A 92 3.67 35.68 -2.37
C GLY A 92 3.39 35.97 -3.84
N LEU A 93 4.30 36.67 -4.52
CA LEU A 93 4.19 36.92 -5.96
C LEU A 93 4.23 35.62 -6.78
N TRP A 94 5.11 34.68 -6.41
CA TRP A 94 5.21 33.42 -7.12
C TRP A 94 4.05 32.46 -6.80
N LEU A 95 3.84 32.13 -5.52
CA LEU A 95 2.93 31.04 -5.11
C LEU A 95 1.46 31.46 -4.97
N LEU A 96 1.19 32.70 -4.58
CA LEU A 96 -0.19 33.18 -4.42
C LEU A 96 -0.71 33.87 -5.67
N ARG A 97 0.15 34.61 -6.37
CA ARG A 97 -0.22 35.37 -7.58
C ARG A 97 0.12 34.66 -8.89
N GLY A 98 0.93 33.59 -8.84
CA GLY A 98 1.27 32.82 -10.04
C GLY A 98 2.14 33.59 -11.03
N LEU A 99 2.91 34.58 -10.57
CA LEU A 99 3.77 35.38 -11.45
C LEU A 99 5.03 34.58 -11.81
N ASP A 100 5.44 34.68 -13.07
CA ASP A 100 6.70 34.13 -13.56
C ASP A 100 7.90 34.99 -13.12
N GLY A 101 9.10 34.46 -13.32
CA GLY A 101 10.32 35.13 -12.89
C GLY A 101 10.60 36.44 -13.61
N THR A 102 10.17 36.59 -14.86
CA THR A 102 10.38 37.81 -15.67
C THR A 102 9.49 38.95 -15.17
N ARG A 103 8.21 38.67 -14.84
CA ARG A 103 7.31 39.66 -14.24
C ARG A 103 7.72 39.98 -12.80
N ILE A 104 8.18 39.01 -12.02
CA ILE A 104 8.75 39.27 -10.67
C ILE A 104 10.00 40.16 -10.75
N ALA A 105 10.90 39.92 -11.71
CA ALA A 105 12.07 40.76 -11.94
C ALA A 105 11.69 42.21 -12.30
N THR A 106 10.65 42.37 -13.10
CA THR A 106 10.13 43.69 -13.49
C THR A 106 9.53 44.44 -12.29
N ILE A 107 8.72 43.77 -11.47
CA ILE A 107 8.08 44.36 -10.28
C ILE A 107 9.13 44.73 -9.21
N THR A 108 10.14 43.89 -9.03
CA THR A 108 11.10 44.04 -7.92
C THR A 108 12.39 44.77 -8.29
N GLY A 109 12.71 44.86 -9.58
CA GLY A 109 13.99 45.36 -10.09
C GLY A 109 15.18 44.47 -9.71
N LEU A 110 14.95 43.22 -9.29
CA LEU A 110 16.00 42.26 -8.96
C LEU A 110 16.42 41.46 -10.19
N PRO A 111 17.73 41.16 -10.36
CA PRO A 111 18.16 40.25 -11.40
C PRO A 111 17.65 38.82 -11.14
N PRO A 112 17.31 38.04 -12.19
CA PRO A 112 16.78 36.67 -12.08
C PRO A 112 17.53 35.75 -11.12
N ASP A 113 18.86 35.75 -11.16
CA ASP A 113 19.69 34.91 -10.29
C ASP A 113 19.50 35.25 -8.79
N GLN A 114 19.27 36.52 -8.46
CA GLN A 114 18.99 36.93 -7.07
C GLN A 114 17.58 36.53 -6.62
N ILE A 115 16.61 36.47 -7.54
CA ILE A 115 15.25 35.99 -7.24
C ILE A 115 15.30 34.50 -6.91
N VAL A 116 15.99 33.71 -7.76
CA VAL A 116 16.18 32.28 -7.55
C VAL A 116 16.88 32.02 -6.21
N ALA A 117 18.03 32.68 -5.95
CA ALA A 117 18.78 32.48 -4.71
C ALA A 117 17.94 32.80 -3.44
N ARG A 118 17.14 33.87 -3.48
CA ARG A 118 16.25 34.24 -2.37
C ARG A 118 15.13 33.24 -2.16
N LEU A 119 14.52 32.74 -3.24
CA LEU A 119 13.46 31.74 -3.15
C LEU A 119 13.99 30.38 -2.69
N THR A 120 15.19 29.97 -3.12
CA THR A 120 15.89 28.78 -2.60
C THR A 120 16.03 28.87 -1.09
N GLN A 121 16.59 29.98 -0.59
CA GLN A 121 16.79 30.18 0.84
C GLN A 121 15.45 30.25 1.61
N ALA A 122 14.41 30.80 1.00
CA ALA A 122 13.10 30.91 1.62
C ALA A 122 12.39 29.54 1.75
N LEU A 123 12.49 28.69 0.71
CA LEU A 123 11.97 27.33 0.74
C LEU A 123 12.68 26.47 1.78
N GLN A 124 14.02 26.53 1.83
CA GLN A 124 14.83 25.80 2.83
C GLN A 124 14.52 26.20 4.29
N ARG A 125 14.06 27.44 4.52
CA ARG A 125 13.73 27.95 5.87
C ARG A 125 12.25 27.79 6.25
N GLY A 126 11.37 27.58 5.27
CA GLY A 126 9.92 27.56 5.46
C GLY A 126 9.38 26.26 6.05
N VAL A 127 10.10 25.16 5.89
CA VAL A 127 9.74 23.80 6.35
C VAL A 127 11.03 23.11 6.83
N PRO A 128 11.04 22.36 7.96
CA PRO A 128 12.23 21.65 8.42
C PRO A 128 12.72 20.69 7.32
N TYR A 129 13.91 21.00 6.80
CA TYR A 129 14.50 20.37 5.63
C TYR A 129 15.65 19.48 6.11
N THR A 130 15.48 18.16 6.05
CA THR A 130 16.57 17.18 6.28
C THR A 130 17.01 16.64 4.92
N ASP A 131 18.07 17.22 4.35
CA ASP A 131 18.75 16.62 3.22
C ASP A 131 19.95 15.80 3.73
N ALA A 132 19.87 14.50 3.51
CA ALA A 132 21.02 13.59 3.53
C ALA A 132 21.34 13.06 2.12
N ALA A 133 20.70 13.60 1.08
CA ALA A 133 20.87 13.13 -0.29
C ALA A 133 21.33 14.28 -1.21
N ALA A 134 22.52 14.07 -1.79
CA ALA A 134 23.17 14.81 -2.87
C ALA A 134 23.99 16.06 -2.49
N ASP A 135 25.20 15.79 -1.98
CA ASP A 135 26.41 16.57 -2.31
C ASP A 135 27.16 15.85 -3.45
N ASP A 136 26.41 15.32 -4.43
CA ASP A 136 26.93 14.63 -5.60
C ASP A 136 26.69 15.53 -6.82
N ASP A 137 27.76 16.04 -7.41
CA ASP A 137 27.79 17.13 -8.42
C ASP A 137 27.03 16.81 -9.73
N ASN A 138 26.51 15.58 -9.88
CA ASN A 138 25.88 15.05 -11.10
C ASN A 138 24.34 15.11 -11.13
N HIS A 139 23.67 15.68 -10.12
CA HIS A 139 22.20 15.69 -10.03
C HIS A 139 21.57 17.10 -10.08
N LEU A 140 20.28 17.17 -10.44
CA LEU A 140 19.54 18.43 -10.52
C LEU A 140 19.58 19.11 -9.15
N ALA A 141 19.93 20.40 -9.10
CA ALA A 141 19.98 21.18 -7.88
C ALA A 141 18.72 22.07 -7.70
N LEU A 142 18.32 22.32 -6.45
CA LEU A 142 17.15 23.13 -6.10
C LEU A 142 17.11 24.52 -6.79
N PRO A 143 18.22 25.29 -6.90
CA PRO A 143 18.20 26.56 -7.62
C PRO A 143 17.86 26.41 -9.12
N VAL A 144 18.32 25.33 -9.76
CA VAL A 144 18.04 25.06 -11.18
C VAL A 144 16.56 24.72 -11.36
N TRP A 145 16.00 23.91 -10.47
CA TRP A 145 14.58 23.60 -10.47
C TRP A 145 13.70 24.84 -10.25
N ILE A 146 14.05 25.71 -9.30
CA ILE A 146 13.31 26.97 -9.08
C ILE A 146 13.36 27.88 -10.32
N ALA A 147 14.52 27.98 -10.98
CA ALA A 147 14.66 28.75 -12.20
C ALA A 147 13.73 28.22 -13.32
N GLN A 148 13.65 26.90 -13.47
CA GLN A 148 12.74 26.24 -14.42
C GLN A 148 11.26 26.54 -14.08
N GLN A 149 10.86 26.43 -12.81
CA GLN A 149 9.48 26.73 -12.38
C GLN A 149 9.10 28.21 -12.55
N LEU A 150 10.08 29.10 -12.59
CA LEU A 150 9.88 30.54 -12.82
C LEU A 150 9.95 30.91 -14.31
N GLY A 151 10.20 29.97 -15.22
CA GLY A 151 10.39 30.27 -16.64
C GLY A 151 11.65 31.10 -16.93
N LEU A 152 12.64 31.09 -16.01
CA LEU A 152 13.91 31.78 -16.14
C LEU A 152 14.93 30.80 -16.72
N ALA A 153 15.04 30.74 -18.04
CA ALA A 153 15.88 29.75 -18.72
C ALA A 153 17.37 29.83 -18.31
N ARG A 154 17.94 28.68 -17.92
CA ARG A 154 19.35 28.31 -18.19
C ARG A 154 19.35 26.92 -18.84
N PRO A 155 19.99 26.73 -20.03
CA PRO A 155 20.48 25.40 -20.44
C PRO A 155 21.78 25.15 -19.65
N ASP A 156 22.16 23.98 -19.15
CA ASP A 156 21.76 22.58 -19.28
C ASP A 156 22.40 21.89 -18.04
N PRO A 157 21.82 20.88 -17.38
CA PRO A 157 22.64 19.82 -16.81
C PRO A 157 22.65 18.69 -17.84
N GLU A 158 23.84 18.29 -18.29
CA GLU A 158 24.13 17.24 -19.28
C GLU A 158 23.57 15.83 -18.93
N HIS A 159 22.58 15.72 -18.05
CA HIS A 159 21.98 14.46 -17.62
C HIS A 159 20.83 14.08 -18.58
N PRO A 160 21.02 13.15 -19.54
CA PRO A 160 20.09 12.97 -20.66
C PRO A 160 18.81 12.20 -20.30
N ARG A 161 18.54 11.92 -19.02
CA ARG A 161 17.37 11.17 -18.53
C ARG A 161 16.98 11.64 -17.14
N PRO A 162 15.67 11.76 -16.82
CA PRO A 162 15.22 12.00 -15.46
C PRO A 162 15.51 10.75 -14.62
N CYS A 163 16.66 10.73 -13.94
CA CYS A 163 17.01 9.62 -13.04
C CYS A 163 16.12 9.66 -11.78
N LEU A 164 15.93 8.50 -11.17
CA LEU A 164 15.11 8.32 -9.96
C LEU A 164 15.46 9.32 -8.84
N PRO A 165 16.74 9.66 -8.58
CA PRO A 165 17.10 10.68 -7.58
C PRO A 165 16.60 12.08 -7.93
N CYS A 166 16.72 12.50 -9.20
CA CYS A 166 16.22 13.79 -9.66
C CYS A 166 14.69 13.87 -9.58
N GLN A 167 13.98 12.79 -9.92
CA GLN A 167 12.52 12.73 -9.81
C GLN A 167 12.07 12.81 -8.34
N ALA A 168 12.73 12.07 -7.44
CA ALA A 168 12.43 12.11 -6.01
C ALA A 168 12.72 13.49 -5.39
N ALA A 169 13.82 14.14 -5.79
CA ALA A 169 14.17 15.49 -5.35
C ALA A 169 13.15 16.52 -5.83
N GLN A 170 12.73 16.46 -7.11
CA GLN A 170 11.68 17.32 -7.66
C GLN A 170 10.35 17.15 -6.94
N ALA A 171 9.89 15.91 -6.73
CA ALA A 171 8.64 15.62 -6.03
C ALA A 171 8.67 16.17 -4.59
N ARG A 172 9.82 16.06 -3.91
CA ARG A 172 10.02 16.63 -2.58
C ARG A 172 9.95 18.15 -2.59
N TRP A 173 10.68 18.83 -3.49
CA TRP A 173 10.65 20.30 -3.58
C TRP A 173 9.28 20.83 -3.97
N GLN A 174 8.57 20.09 -4.82
CA GLN A 174 7.19 20.35 -5.18
C GLN A 174 6.27 20.28 -3.94
N SER A 175 6.39 19.23 -3.13
CA SER A 175 5.65 19.10 -1.87
C SER A 175 5.95 20.25 -0.89
N VAL A 176 7.22 20.63 -0.71
CA VAL A 176 7.60 21.78 0.15
C VAL A 176 7.01 23.09 -0.38
N ARG A 177 7.02 23.29 -1.70
CA ARG A 177 6.43 24.48 -2.34
C ARG A 177 4.92 24.55 -2.08
N ASP A 178 4.22 23.42 -2.22
CA ASP A 178 2.77 23.36 -2.09
C ASP A 178 2.32 23.48 -0.62
N ASP A 179 3.06 22.90 0.33
CA ASP A 179 2.84 23.13 1.77
C ASP A 179 3.01 24.61 2.14
N LEU A 180 4.09 25.25 1.65
CA LEU A 180 4.33 26.67 1.89
C LEU A 180 3.22 27.55 1.28
N ARG A 181 2.75 27.21 0.07
CA ARG A 181 1.60 27.86 -0.58
C ARG A 181 0.33 27.73 0.25
N GLN A 182 0.02 26.54 0.75
CA GLN A 182 -1.15 26.29 1.58
C GLN A 182 -1.09 27.05 2.90
N ARG A 183 0.07 27.06 3.58
CA ARG A 183 0.27 27.83 4.81
C ARG A 183 0.11 29.33 4.59
N MET A 184 0.64 29.87 3.50
CA MET A 184 0.47 31.29 3.14
C MET A 184 -1.00 31.62 2.85
N ARG A 185 -1.73 30.75 2.14
CA ARG A 185 -3.18 30.90 1.91
C ARG A 185 -3.97 30.86 3.22
N ALA A 186 -3.67 29.89 4.09
CA ALA A 186 -4.34 29.76 5.38
C ALA A 186 -4.11 30.99 6.28
N ALA A 187 -2.88 31.50 6.33
CA ALA A 187 -2.54 32.70 7.10
C ALA A 187 -3.21 33.98 6.59
N LEU A 188 -3.52 34.04 5.29
CA LEU A 188 -4.14 35.21 4.65
C LEU A 188 -5.64 35.07 4.43
N ARG A 189 -6.25 33.92 4.75
CA ARG A 189 -7.69 33.62 4.50
C ARG A 189 -8.64 34.61 5.17
N GLN A 190 -8.21 35.25 6.26
CA GLN A 190 -8.99 36.23 7.02
C GLN A 190 -8.62 37.69 6.69
N ALA A 191 -7.70 37.92 5.75
CA ALA A 191 -7.25 39.26 5.38
C ALA A 191 -8.16 39.83 4.30
N HIS A 192 -9.07 40.71 4.70
CA HIS A 192 -9.93 41.47 3.80
C HIS A 192 -9.81 42.96 4.08
N LEU A 193 -9.87 43.79 3.04
CA LEU A 193 -10.01 45.23 3.24
C LEU A 193 -11.35 45.52 3.92
N SER A 194 -11.31 46.23 5.05
CA SER A 194 -12.54 46.66 5.72
C SER A 194 -13.31 47.69 4.89
N LEU A 195 -14.62 47.80 5.09
CA LEU A 195 -15.44 48.85 4.48
C LEU A 195 -14.91 50.25 4.81
N ALA A 196 -14.43 50.47 6.03
CA ALA A 196 -13.79 51.71 6.45
C ALA A 196 -12.53 52.06 5.64
N SER A 197 -11.81 51.06 5.11
CA SER A 197 -10.68 51.28 4.21
C SER A 197 -11.11 51.70 2.81
N SER A 198 -12.24 51.21 2.32
CA SER A 198 -12.84 51.69 1.06
C SER A 198 -13.32 53.13 1.18
N ASP A 199 -13.99 53.47 2.29
CA ASP A 199 -14.43 54.83 2.60
C ASP A 199 -13.23 55.79 2.71
N ALA A 200 -12.14 55.36 3.36
CA ALA A 200 -10.92 56.16 3.46
C ALA A 200 -10.23 56.41 2.11
N ILE A 201 -10.32 55.46 1.15
CA ILE A 201 -9.84 55.64 -0.22
C ILE A 201 -10.73 56.67 -0.94
N GLU A 202 -12.05 56.57 -0.80
CA GLU A 202 -13.03 57.50 -1.40
C GLU A 202 -12.85 58.93 -0.90
N ASP A 203 -12.79 59.11 0.42
CA ASP A 203 -12.58 60.41 1.08
C ASP A 203 -11.25 61.05 0.67
N SER A 204 -10.20 60.25 0.53
CA SER A 204 -8.88 60.73 0.12
C SER A 204 -8.82 61.11 -1.37
N LEU A 205 -9.49 60.35 -2.24
CA LEU A 205 -9.58 60.65 -3.67
C LEU A 205 -10.45 61.87 -3.94
N SER A 206 -11.61 61.99 -3.27
CA SER A 206 -12.51 63.13 -3.36
C SER A 206 -11.85 64.43 -2.85
N THR A 207 -11.08 64.36 -1.75
CA THR A 207 -10.32 65.50 -1.23
C THR A 207 -9.21 65.96 -2.20
N ARG A 208 -8.53 65.03 -2.88
CA ARG A 208 -7.50 65.36 -3.90
C ARG A 208 -8.11 65.89 -5.20
N GLN A 209 -9.24 65.35 -5.64
CA GLN A 209 -10.00 65.88 -6.78
C GLN A 209 -10.56 67.27 -6.47
N GLY A 210 -11.02 67.51 -5.24
CA GLY A 210 -11.44 68.82 -4.75
C GLY A 210 -10.29 69.83 -4.61
N ALA A 211 -9.05 69.37 -4.36
CA ALA A 211 -7.86 70.22 -4.36
C ALA A 211 -7.39 70.56 -5.79
N ALA A 212 -7.48 69.62 -6.73
CA ALA A 212 -7.19 69.86 -8.15
C ALA A 212 -8.27 70.73 -8.85
N GLN A 213 -9.52 70.68 -8.38
CA GLN A 213 -10.59 71.58 -8.85
C GLN A 213 -10.52 73.00 -8.25
N ARG A 214 -9.77 73.23 -7.15
CA ARG A 214 -9.60 74.56 -6.54
C ARG A 214 -8.62 75.48 -7.29
N GLU A 215 -7.83 74.98 -8.24
CA GLU A 215 -7.00 75.81 -9.15
C GLU A 215 -7.75 76.33 -10.40
N GLY A 216 -9.00 75.91 -10.63
CA GLY A 216 -9.77 76.28 -11.83
C GLY A 216 -10.64 77.55 -11.71
N TRP A 217 -10.55 78.33 -10.63
CA TRP A 217 -11.42 79.50 -10.38
C TRP A 217 -11.07 80.73 -11.26
N ARG A 218 -11.32 80.63 -12.57
CA ARG A 218 -11.73 81.74 -13.43
C ARG A 218 -12.82 81.27 -14.39
N GLN A 219 -14.07 81.32 -13.94
CA GLN A 219 -15.18 82.05 -14.59
C GLN A 219 -16.55 81.63 -14.00
N PRO A 220 -17.57 82.49 -14.10
CA PRO A 220 -18.64 82.56 -13.11
C PRO A 220 -20.00 82.06 -13.60
N ARG A 221 -20.85 81.69 -12.61
CA ARG A 221 -22.33 81.68 -12.60
C ARG A 221 -22.96 80.59 -13.50
N ILE A 222 -23.97 79.84 -13.04
CA ILE A 222 -25.30 80.33 -12.69
C ILE A 222 -25.95 79.44 -11.60
N TRP A 223 -26.66 80.12 -10.71
CA TRP A 223 -27.55 79.61 -9.67
C TRP A 223 -28.81 78.94 -10.26
N VAL A 224 -29.41 77.96 -9.57
CA VAL A 224 -30.75 78.06 -8.93
C VAL A 224 -30.95 76.88 -7.94
N PRO A 225 -31.34 77.15 -6.68
CA PRO A 225 -31.72 76.18 -5.64
C PRO A 225 -33.25 76.09 -5.42
N ALA A 226 -33.74 75.03 -4.78
CA ALA A 226 -34.91 74.96 -3.86
C ALA A 226 -35.32 73.47 -3.64
N ALA A 227 -35.21 72.87 -2.45
CA ALA A 227 -36.11 72.99 -1.28
C ALA A 227 -37.41 72.17 -1.46
N ILE A 228 -37.99 71.40 -0.53
CA ILE A 228 -37.86 71.12 0.92
C ILE A 228 -38.70 69.83 1.14
N THR A 229 -38.14 68.74 1.68
CA THR A 229 -38.35 68.23 3.05
C THR A 229 -39.79 68.07 3.59
N LEU A 230 -40.01 66.85 4.10
CA LEU A 230 -40.91 66.47 5.21
C LEU A 230 -42.42 66.39 4.99
N GLY A 231 -42.95 65.17 4.99
CA GLY A 231 -44.34 64.89 5.36
C GLY A 231 -44.82 63.51 4.95
N GLY A 232 -45.11 62.64 5.92
CA GLY A 232 -46.09 61.56 5.70
C GLY A 232 -45.67 60.13 6.00
N VAL A 233 -45.06 59.88 7.15
CA VAL A 233 -44.99 58.56 7.83
C VAL A 233 -46.40 58.14 8.33
N LEU A 234 -47.43 58.23 7.48
CA LEU A 234 -48.83 58.08 7.91
C LEU A 234 -49.72 57.56 6.77
N LEU A 235 -49.25 56.53 6.07
CA LEU A 235 -49.98 55.85 4.97
C LEU A 235 -49.62 54.34 4.90
N LEU A 236 -49.53 53.67 6.05
CA LEU A 236 -49.30 52.22 6.15
C LEU A 236 -50.34 51.47 7.01
N LEU A 237 -51.46 52.11 7.31
CA LEU A 237 -52.59 51.47 7.97
C LEU A 237 -53.85 51.88 7.22
N PHE A 238 -54.65 50.88 6.84
CA PHE A 238 -55.95 50.89 6.16
C PHE A 238 -55.97 50.49 4.67
N MET A 239 -56.52 49.28 4.46
CA MET A 239 -57.21 48.71 3.28
C MET A 239 -56.44 47.71 2.39
N PRO A 240 -57.13 46.74 1.76
CA PRO A 240 -57.80 45.61 2.42
C PRO A 240 -57.45 44.27 1.75
N TRP A 241 -57.73 43.17 2.46
CA TRP A 241 -57.63 41.80 1.93
C TRP A 241 -58.57 41.55 0.75
N GLY A 242 -57.99 41.08 -0.36
CA GLY A 242 -58.70 40.50 -1.49
C GLY A 242 -58.09 39.15 -1.86
N GLY A 243 -58.84 38.07 -1.60
CA GLY A 243 -58.78 36.80 -2.32
C GLY A 243 -57.51 35.96 -2.24
N SER A 244 -57.23 35.33 -1.09
CA SER A 244 -56.50 34.05 -1.13
C SER A 244 -57.51 32.97 -1.48
N ASP A 245 -57.37 32.36 -2.66
CA ASP A 245 -57.91 31.04 -2.90
C ASP A 245 -57.52 30.14 -1.72
N ARG A 246 -58.53 29.59 -1.06
CA ARG A 246 -58.36 28.45 -0.16
C ARG A 246 -57.79 27.32 -1.01
N ALA A 247 -56.48 27.21 -1.06
CA ALA A 247 -55.81 25.97 -1.39
C ALA A 247 -56.30 24.94 -0.38
N GLN A 248 -57.21 24.07 -0.84
CA GLN A 248 -57.65 22.90 -0.11
C GLN A 248 -56.42 22.21 0.47
N THR A 249 -56.37 22.08 1.79
CA THR A 249 -55.35 21.28 2.47
C THR A 249 -55.61 19.82 2.07
N PRO A 250 -54.77 19.19 1.23
CA PRO A 250 -54.89 17.75 1.04
C PRO A 250 -54.50 17.08 2.37
N ALA A 251 -55.07 15.90 2.62
CA ALA A 251 -54.82 15.11 3.81
C ALA A 251 -53.31 15.00 4.15
N PRO A 252 -52.93 14.87 5.44
CA PRO A 252 -51.54 14.68 5.81
C PRO A 252 -50.99 13.40 5.16
N THR A 253 -50.23 13.54 4.09
CA THR A 253 -49.48 12.43 3.50
C THR A 253 -48.49 11.94 4.55
N GLN A 254 -48.59 10.66 4.92
CA GLN A 254 -47.72 10.09 5.94
C GLN A 254 -46.24 10.29 5.52
N PRO A 255 -45.37 10.84 6.39
CA PRO A 255 -43.97 11.11 6.06
C PRO A 255 -43.22 9.92 5.45
N ARG A 256 -43.46 8.72 5.97
CA ARG A 256 -42.88 7.47 5.45
C ARG A 256 -43.28 7.18 3.99
N VAL A 257 -44.54 7.44 3.62
CA VAL A 257 -45.02 7.24 2.24
C VAL A 257 -44.32 8.20 1.27
N VAL A 258 -44.07 9.44 1.70
CA VAL A 258 -43.36 10.43 0.86
C VAL A 258 -41.88 10.06 0.70
N VAL A 259 -41.23 9.60 1.77
CA VAL A 259 -39.84 9.11 1.70
C VAL A 259 -39.76 7.86 0.81
N GLN A 260 -40.65 6.89 0.99
CA GLN A 260 -40.70 5.69 0.17
C GLN A 260 -40.91 6.04 -1.32
N ALA A 261 -41.89 6.90 -1.63
CA ALA A 261 -42.14 7.30 -3.01
C ALA A 261 -40.94 8.03 -3.64
N ALA A 262 -40.22 8.85 -2.87
CA ALA A 262 -39.00 9.50 -3.35
C ALA A 262 -37.84 8.51 -3.53
N LEU A 263 -37.78 7.46 -2.71
CA LEU A 263 -36.79 6.38 -2.84
C LEU A 263 -37.10 5.50 -4.06
N ASP A 264 -38.35 5.11 -4.26
CA ASP A 264 -38.81 4.34 -5.42
C ASP A 264 -38.60 5.13 -6.72
N ALA A 265 -38.80 6.45 -6.68
CA ALA A 265 -38.55 7.35 -7.79
C ALA A 265 -37.07 7.72 -7.97
N TRP A 266 -36.14 7.32 -7.09
CA TRP A 266 -34.74 7.75 -7.16
C TRP A 266 -34.01 7.22 -8.40
N LEU A 267 -34.17 5.92 -8.64
CA LEU A 267 -33.76 5.27 -9.89
C LEU A 267 -34.86 5.38 -10.97
N GLY A 268 -36.05 5.83 -10.56
CA GLY A 268 -37.15 6.22 -11.42
C GLY A 268 -36.79 7.45 -12.25
N GLN A 269 -37.11 7.41 -13.54
CA GLN A 269 -36.62 8.40 -14.49
C GLN A 269 -37.37 9.74 -14.40
N PRO A 270 -36.74 10.85 -14.83
CA PRO A 270 -37.39 12.16 -14.88
C PRO A 270 -38.72 12.07 -15.65
N PHE A 271 -39.76 12.68 -15.09
CA PHE A 271 -41.14 12.69 -15.58
C PHE A 271 -41.31 13.22 -17.03
N ALA A 272 -40.25 13.75 -17.68
CA ALA A 272 -40.34 14.51 -18.93
C ALA A 272 -39.17 14.30 -19.93
N GLY A 273 -38.72 13.06 -20.16
CA GLY A 273 -37.74 12.76 -21.23
C GLY A 273 -36.27 12.91 -20.78
N PRO A 274 -35.31 13.10 -21.72
CA PRO A 274 -33.91 13.27 -21.39
C PRO A 274 -33.70 14.44 -20.40
N SER A 275 -32.85 14.27 -19.39
CA SER A 275 -32.62 15.30 -18.36
C SER A 275 -31.15 15.48 -18.02
N HIS A 276 -30.79 16.70 -17.62
CA HIS A 276 -29.55 17.02 -16.94
C HIS A 276 -29.82 17.38 -15.49
N GLN A 277 -29.12 16.71 -14.60
CA GLN A 277 -29.18 16.96 -13.16
C GLN A 277 -27.79 17.30 -12.65
N ARG A 278 -27.72 18.31 -11.79
CA ARG A 278 -26.50 18.65 -11.05
C ARG A 278 -26.78 18.55 -9.56
N VAL A 279 -25.95 17.78 -8.90
CA VAL A 279 -25.98 17.58 -7.46
C VAL A 279 -24.71 18.15 -6.84
N TRP A 280 -24.88 18.85 -5.73
CA TRP A 280 -23.81 19.26 -4.85
C TRP A 280 -23.86 18.41 -3.59
N ALA A 281 -22.73 17.88 -3.16
CA ALA A 281 -22.61 17.17 -1.89
C ALA A 281 -21.35 17.64 -1.17
N ARG A 282 -21.41 17.74 0.15
CA ARG A 282 -20.23 17.98 0.98
C ARG A 282 -19.38 16.72 0.97
N ASP A 283 -18.08 16.80 0.67
CA ASP A 283 -17.19 15.64 0.79
C ASP A 283 -17.06 15.26 2.27
N PRO A 284 -17.49 14.05 2.64
CA PRO A 284 -17.40 13.57 4.01
C PRO A 284 -15.98 13.10 4.40
N HIS A 285 -15.07 12.91 3.44
CA HIS A 285 -13.75 12.32 3.66
C HIS A 285 -12.63 13.32 3.96
N LEU A 286 -12.78 14.59 3.55
CA LEU A 286 -11.79 15.63 3.79
C LEU A 286 -12.25 16.49 4.96
N HIS A 287 -11.42 16.61 6.01
CA HIS A 287 -11.69 17.47 7.18
C HIS A 287 -11.94 18.95 6.81
N ASN A 288 -11.65 19.35 5.57
CA ASN A 288 -11.85 20.70 5.06
C ASN A 288 -13.24 20.92 4.41
N GLY A 289 -14.06 19.88 4.22
CA GLY A 289 -15.43 20.00 3.69
C GLY A 289 -15.50 20.49 2.24
N THR A 290 -14.50 20.17 1.41
CA THR A 290 -14.51 20.48 -0.02
C THR A 290 -15.77 19.90 -0.68
N PRO A 291 -16.54 20.66 -1.46
CA PRO A 291 -17.70 20.11 -2.12
C PRO A 291 -17.33 19.25 -3.33
N VAL A 292 -18.13 18.22 -3.57
CA VAL A 292 -18.13 17.42 -4.79
C VAL A 292 -19.40 17.76 -5.56
N VAL A 293 -19.25 18.03 -6.86
CA VAL A 293 -20.35 18.30 -7.78
C VAL A 293 -20.48 17.14 -8.73
N THR A 294 -21.69 16.58 -8.87
CA THR A 294 -21.97 15.50 -9.82
C THR A 294 -22.98 15.95 -10.86
N ASP A 295 -22.57 15.94 -12.12
CA ASP A 295 -23.42 16.16 -13.28
C ASP A 295 -23.86 14.82 -13.87
N VAL A 296 -25.16 14.67 -14.11
CA VAL A 296 -25.78 13.45 -14.62
C VAL A 296 -26.67 13.79 -15.81
N TRP A 297 -26.39 13.18 -16.96
CA TRP A 297 -27.21 13.25 -18.17
C TRP A 297 -27.84 11.90 -18.45
N LEU A 298 -29.17 11.87 -18.57
CA LEU A 298 -29.96 10.66 -18.78
C LEU A 298 -30.78 10.79 -20.07
N ALA A 299 -30.81 9.76 -20.92
CA ALA A 299 -31.49 9.79 -22.23
C ALA A 299 -33.02 9.61 -22.15
N GLY A 300 -33.61 9.37 -20.98
CA GLY A 300 -35.05 9.19 -20.81
C GLY A 300 -35.45 7.74 -20.56
N GLN A 301 -36.70 7.38 -20.87
CA GLN A 301 -37.34 6.21 -20.26
C GLN A 301 -36.72 4.86 -20.70
N ASN A 302 -36.27 4.04 -19.74
CA ASN A 302 -35.56 2.76 -19.90
C ASN A 302 -34.31 2.77 -20.81
N GLU A 303 -33.75 3.92 -21.17
CA GLU A 303 -32.53 3.96 -21.97
C GLU A 303 -31.26 3.77 -21.11
N PRO A 304 -30.34 2.86 -21.47
CA PRO A 304 -29.06 2.69 -20.77
C PRO A 304 -28.09 3.84 -21.05
N ARG A 305 -28.34 4.64 -22.09
CA ARG A 305 -27.48 5.76 -22.49
C ARG A 305 -27.46 6.82 -21.38
N HIS A 306 -26.25 7.11 -20.90
CA HIS A 306 -26.05 8.07 -19.83
C HIS A 306 -24.63 8.67 -19.88
N ARG A 307 -24.47 9.81 -19.21
CA ARG A 307 -23.16 10.37 -18.86
C ARG A 307 -23.21 10.80 -17.41
N VAL A 308 -22.15 10.51 -16.67
CA VAL A 308 -21.95 11.03 -15.31
C VAL A 308 -20.56 11.63 -15.23
N GLU A 309 -20.46 12.78 -14.57
CA GLU A 309 -19.20 13.44 -14.27
C GLU A 309 -19.18 13.89 -12.82
N VAL A 310 -18.05 13.69 -12.15
CA VAL A 310 -17.82 14.07 -10.77
C VAL A 310 -16.66 15.04 -10.73
N HIS A 311 -16.90 16.21 -10.17
CA HIS A 311 -15.96 17.31 -10.08
C HIS A 311 -15.63 17.63 -8.62
N ARG A 312 -14.37 17.88 -8.31
CA ARG A 312 -13.86 18.26 -7.00
C ARG A 312 -12.93 19.45 -7.15
N ASP A 313 -13.19 20.54 -6.42
CA ASP A 313 -12.43 21.80 -6.56
C ASP A 313 -12.33 22.33 -8.01
N GLY A 314 -13.29 21.96 -8.87
CA GLY A 314 -13.31 22.30 -10.30
C GLY A 314 -12.52 21.36 -11.21
N GLU A 315 -11.92 20.30 -10.68
CA GLU A 315 -11.23 19.25 -11.44
C GLU A 315 -12.15 18.04 -11.63
N LEU A 316 -12.14 17.45 -12.83
CA LEU A 316 -12.90 16.23 -13.14
C LEU A 316 -12.16 15.02 -12.57
N VAL A 317 -12.73 14.40 -11.52
CA VAL A 317 -12.11 13.29 -10.79
C VAL A 317 -12.70 11.93 -11.15
N GLU A 318 -13.90 11.86 -11.70
CA GLU A 318 -14.52 10.61 -12.17
C GLU A 318 -15.54 10.90 -13.27
N TRP A 319 -15.63 10.04 -14.29
CA TRP A 319 -16.62 10.15 -15.34
C TRP A 319 -16.94 8.80 -15.99
N GLN A 320 -18.15 8.69 -16.53
CA GLN A 320 -18.58 7.56 -17.36
C GLN A 320 -19.50 8.00 -18.49
N VAL A 321 -19.38 7.34 -19.64
CA VAL A 321 -20.20 7.60 -20.85
C VAL A 321 -20.66 6.27 -21.42
N ALA A 322 -21.96 6.08 -21.54
CA ALA A 322 -22.58 4.88 -22.09
C ALA A 322 -23.40 5.22 -23.33
N ASP A 323 -23.27 4.45 -24.41
CA ASP A 323 -23.97 4.70 -25.67
C ASP A 323 -25.39 4.11 -25.72
N GLY A 324 -25.74 3.25 -24.76
CA GLY A 324 -27.01 2.53 -24.71
C GLY A 324 -27.10 1.31 -25.64
N ARG A 325 -26.00 0.90 -26.28
CA ARG A 325 -25.96 -0.20 -27.25
C ARG A 325 -24.92 -1.24 -26.87
N GLY A 326 -23.65 -0.84 -26.87
CA GLY A 326 -22.53 -1.77 -26.77
C GLY A 326 -21.24 -1.15 -26.23
N ARG A 327 -21.14 0.18 -26.17
CA ARG A 327 -19.91 0.88 -25.80
C ARG A 327 -20.10 1.63 -24.49
N PHE A 328 -19.18 1.40 -23.57
CA PHE A 328 -19.08 2.11 -22.29
C PHE A 328 -17.64 2.58 -22.07
N ASP A 329 -17.45 3.86 -21.78
CA ASP A 329 -16.15 4.45 -21.46
C ASP A 329 -16.18 4.98 -20.01
N TYR A 330 -15.11 4.78 -19.26
CA TYR A 330 -15.00 5.13 -17.84
C TYR A 330 -13.61 5.68 -17.51
N GLY A 331 -13.53 6.73 -16.69
CA GLY A 331 -12.26 7.27 -16.19
C GLY A 331 -12.39 7.77 -14.76
N ALA A 332 -11.37 7.54 -13.92
CA ALA A 332 -11.40 7.96 -12.52
C ALA A 332 -10.02 8.20 -11.92
N MET A 333 -9.91 9.20 -11.05
CA MET A 333 -8.78 9.47 -10.17
C MET A 333 -9.01 8.75 -8.83
N ARG A 334 -8.13 7.82 -8.48
CA ARG A 334 -8.39 6.86 -7.40
C ARG A 334 -8.60 7.49 -6.01
N ALA A 335 -7.87 8.54 -5.65
CA ALA A 335 -8.00 9.17 -4.32
C ALA A 335 -9.36 9.87 -4.13
N ASP A 336 -9.95 10.34 -5.22
CA ASP A 336 -11.07 11.28 -5.22
C ASP A 336 -12.35 10.73 -5.84
N SER A 337 -12.30 9.54 -6.45
CA SER A 337 -13.45 8.85 -7.03
C SER A 337 -14.26 8.06 -6.00
N SER A 338 -15.51 7.75 -6.36
CA SER A 338 -16.41 6.89 -5.59
C SER A 338 -16.06 5.40 -5.69
N CYS A 339 -15.22 5.02 -6.65
CA CYS A 339 -14.68 3.68 -6.84
C CYS A 339 -13.29 3.56 -6.16
N ARG A 340 -13.27 3.14 -4.89
CA ARG A 340 -12.04 3.03 -4.09
C ARG A 340 -11.53 1.59 -4.01
N TRP A 341 -10.43 1.30 -4.72
CA TRP A 341 -9.65 0.08 -4.54
C TRP A 341 -8.63 0.27 -3.41
N ASN A 342 -8.48 -0.70 -2.51
CA ASN A 342 -7.40 -0.68 -1.51
C ASN A 342 -6.09 -1.26 -2.07
N ILE A 343 -5.55 -0.69 -3.15
CA ILE A 343 -4.21 -1.02 -3.67
C ILE A 343 -3.19 0.00 -3.12
N ASP A 344 -3.00 0.12 -1.80
CA ASP A 344 -1.99 0.95 -1.08
C ASP A 344 -1.82 2.47 -1.47
N ARG A 345 -1.29 3.29 -0.56
CA ARG A 345 -1.00 4.72 -0.72
C ARG A 345 0.20 5.05 -1.60
N GLN A 346 1.11 4.11 -1.90
CA GLN A 346 2.41 4.45 -2.52
C GLN A 346 2.69 3.79 -3.88
N GLY A 347 2.15 2.62 -4.19
CA GLY A 347 2.51 1.87 -5.42
C GLY A 347 1.68 2.21 -6.66
N SER A 348 0.61 2.98 -6.50
CA SER A 348 -0.55 2.92 -7.40
C SER A 348 -1.07 4.25 -7.91
N GLU A 349 -0.54 5.38 -7.43
CA GLU A 349 -0.84 6.68 -8.05
C GLU A 349 -0.50 6.63 -9.55
N GLU A 350 0.61 5.99 -9.94
CA GLU A 350 1.02 5.87 -11.34
C GLU A 350 0.16 4.92 -12.22
N ARG A 351 -0.66 4.03 -11.64
CA ARG A 351 -1.19 2.85 -12.36
C ARG A 351 -2.59 2.99 -12.94
N LEU A 352 -3.44 3.84 -12.37
CA LEU A 352 -4.75 4.22 -12.96
C LEU A 352 -4.68 5.58 -13.69
N GLN A 353 -3.51 6.24 -13.68
CA GLN A 353 -3.28 7.55 -14.31
C GLN A 353 -3.00 7.50 -15.83
N ARG A 354 -2.94 6.32 -16.47
CA ARG A 354 -2.43 6.23 -17.85
C ARG A 354 -3.48 6.41 -18.96
N ALA A 355 -4.73 6.00 -18.76
CA ALA A 355 -5.82 6.29 -19.68
C ALA A 355 -7.20 5.85 -19.12
N PRO A 356 -8.31 6.42 -19.64
CA PRO A 356 -9.65 5.88 -19.43
C PRO A 356 -9.80 4.43 -19.93
N LEU A 357 -10.78 3.71 -19.43
CA LEU A 357 -11.13 2.34 -19.85
C LEU A 357 -12.31 2.36 -20.82
N LYS A 358 -12.29 1.46 -21.79
CA LYS A 358 -13.37 1.21 -22.74
C LYS A 358 -13.81 -0.24 -22.65
N PHE A 359 -15.12 -0.47 -22.55
CA PHE A 359 -15.74 -1.77 -22.42
C PHE A 359 -16.75 -2.02 -23.54
N SER A 360 -16.93 -3.30 -23.87
CA SER A 360 -18.05 -3.77 -24.68
C SER A 360 -19.15 -4.30 -23.76
N LEU A 361 -20.13 -3.45 -23.41
CA LEU A 361 -21.20 -3.78 -22.46
C LEU A 361 -22.58 -3.75 -23.11
N ASP A 362 -23.39 -4.75 -22.81
CA ASP A 362 -24.78 -4.80 -23.25
C ASP A 362 -25.66 -3.74 -22.53
N PRO A 363 -26.88 -3.46 -23.03
CA PRO A 363 -27.79 -2.49 -22.42
C PRO A 363 -28.18 -2.76 -20.96
N ASP A 364 -28.16 -4.00 -20.48
CA ASP A 364 -28.49 -4.33 -19.09
C ASP A 364 -27.30 -4.04 -18.18
N GLN A 365 -26.08 -4.39 -18.61
CA GLN A 365 -24.84 -4.07 -17.91
C GLN A 365 -24.61 -2.55 -17.80
N GLN A 366 -24.88 -1.79 -18.87
CA GLN A 366 -24.80 -0.34 -18.83
C GLN A 366 -25.80 0.28 -17.84
N ARG A 367 -27.00 -0.30 -17.71
CA ARG A 367 -27.99 0.10 -16.70
C ARG A 367 -27.51 -0.20 -15.28
N ALA A 368 -26.94 -1.37 -15.05
CA ALA A 368 -26.38 -1.74 -13.76
C ALA A 368 -25.28 -0.76 -13.31
N VAL A 369 -24.38 -0.36 -14.21
CA VAL A 369 -23.32 0.63 -13.92
C VAL A 369 -23.91 2.01 -13.60
N ARG A 370 -24.91 2.45 -14.38
CA ARG A 370 -25.64 3.70 -14.11
C ARG A 370 -26.25 3.70 -12.72
N ASP A 371 -27.04 2.69 -12.41
CA ASP A 371 -27.82 2.62 -11.16
C ASP A 371 -26.89 2.51 -9.95
N ALA A 372 -25.78 1.79 -10.09
CA ALA A 372 -24.73 1.75 -9.08
C ALA A 372 -24.12 3.13 -8.81
N ARG A 373 -23.85 3.95 -9.85
CA ARG A 373 -23.30 5.29 -9.67
C ARG A 373 -24.31 6.29 -9.08
N LEU A 374 -25.60 6.15 -9.40
CA LEU A 374 -26.66 7.01 -8.85
C LEU A 374 -27.02 6.67 -7.40
N THR A 375 -26.65 5.50 -6.90
CA THR A 375 -26.85 5.11 -5.49
C THR A 375 -25.60 5.26 -4.64
N GLN A 376 -24.47 5.68 -5.22
CA GLN A 376 -23.18 5.77 -4.53
C GLN A 376 -22.51 7.15 -4.70
N GLY A 377 -21.47 7.40 -3.91
CA GLY A 377 -20.69 8.64 -3.96
C GLY A 377 -21.49 9.90 -3.60
N ALA A 378 -21.07 11.04 -4.17
CA ALA A 378 -21.69 12.34 -3.93
C ALA A 378 -23.18 12.36 -4.35
N TYR A 379 -23.51 11.78 -5.50
CA TYR A 379 -24.90 11.69 -5.93
C TYR A 379 -25.72 10.80 -4.99
N GLY A 380 -25.22 9.61 -4.64
CA GLY A 380 -25.88 8.64 -3.76
C GLY A 380 -26.07 9.07 -2.30
N THR A 381 -25.47 10.17 -1.85
CA THR A 381 -25.65 10.66 -0.46
C THR A 381 -27.13 10.95 -0.17
N GLY A 382 -27.89 11.48 -1.13
CA GLY A 382 -29.33 11.69 -0.96
C GLY A 382 -30.12 10.37 -0.87
N TYR A 383 -29.76 9.37 -1.67
CA TYR A 383 -30.36 8.02 -1.63
C TYR A 383 -30.21 7.38 -0.25
N LEU A 384 -28.98 7.41 0.30
CA LEU A 384 -28.68 6.87 1.63
C LEU A 384 -29.52 7.56 2.72
N MET A 385 -29.68 8.88 2.64
CA MET A 385 -30.43 9.66 3.62
C MET A 385 -31.93 9.39 3.56
N LEU A 386 -32.47 9.07 2.37
CA LEU A 386 -33.86 8.59 2.23
C LEU A 386 -34.04 7.21 2.89
N GLN A 387 -33.09 6.29 2.69
CA GLN A 387 -33.12 4.97 3.35
C GLN A 387 -33.05 5.10 4.88
N ARG A 388 -32.13 5.91 5.41
CA ARG A 388 -32.02 6.17 6.86
C ARG A 388 -33.28 6.83 7.42
N ALA A 389 -33.85 7.79 6.72
CA ALA A 389 -35.11 8.41 7.12
C ALA A 389 -36.26 7.41 7.17
N LEU A 390 -36.34 6.48 6.21
CA LEU A 390 -37.34 5.44 6.17
C LEU A 390 -37.19 4.47 7.35
N ALA A 391 -35.96 4.17 7.78
CA ALA A 391 -35.68 3.33 8.94
C ALA A 391 -35.90 4.05 10.29
N ALA A 392 -35.82 5.38 10.33
CA ALA A 392 -35.88 6.13 11.58
C ALA A 392 -37.27 6.12 12.26
N ASP A 393 -37.30 5.77 13.54
CA ASP A 393 -38.54 5.73 14.33
C ASP A 393 -39.19 7.11 14.51
N ASP A 394 -38.38 8.18 14.53
CA ASP A 394 -38.81 9.54 14.84
C ASP A 394 -39.07 10.43 13.61
N LEU A 395 -39.12 9.82 12.41
CA LEU A 395 -39.40 10.51 11.15
C LEU A 395 -40.75 11.25 11.22
N ARG A 396 -40.71 12.57 11.07
CA ARG A 396 -41.90 13.42 11.14
C ARG A 396 -41.84 14.60 10.18
N SER A 397 -43.01 15.09 9.76
CA SER A 397 -43.12 16.31 8.96
C SER A 397 -43.17 17.57 9.83
N PHE A 398 -42.48 18.62 9.39
CA PHE A 398 -42.52 19.98 9.96
C PHE A 398 -43.41 20.94 9.16
N GLY A 399 -44.17 20.42 8.19
CA GLY A 399 -45.01 21.19 7.29
C GLY A 399 -44.43 21.32 5.89
N ALA A 400 -45.16 22.05 5.04
CA ALA A 400 -44.77 22.33 3.66
C ALA A 400 -44.35 23.80 3.51
N ARG A 401 -43.33 24.05 2.69
CA ARG A 401 -42.87 25.37 2.31
C ARG A 401 -42.92 25.49 0.78
N SER A 402 -43.46 26.59 0.28
CA SER A 402 -43.35 26.94 -1.15
C SER A 402 -42.02 27.63 -1.41
N GLU A 403 -41.29 27.20 -2.43
CA GLU A 403 -40.08 27.84 -2.93
C GLU A 403 -40.22 28.01 -4.45
N GLY A 404 -40.39 29.26 -4.90
CA GLY A 404 -40.85 29.53 -6.25
C GLY A 404 -42.23 28.88 -6.52
N ASN A 405 -42.32 28.11 -7.61
CA ASN A 405 -43.53 27.38 -8.01
C ASN A 405 -43.62 25.95 -7.45
N THR A 406 -42.64 25.50 -6.66
CA THR A 406 -42.59 24.13 -6.14
C THR A 406 -42.98 24.09 -4.67
N ARG A 407 -43.86 23.13 -4.31
CA ARG A 407 -44.26 22.89 -2.91
C ARG A 407 -43.39 21.80 -2.31
N MET A 408 -42.59 22.16 -1.31
CA MET A 408 -41.62 21.28 -0.67
C MET A 408 -42.12 20.83 0.69
N LEU A 409 -42.11 19.52 0.95
CA LEU A 409 -42.35 18.95 2.28
C LEU A 409 -41.03 18.89 3.05
N LEU A 410 -41.04 19.41 4.27
CA LEU A 410 -39.90 19.33 5.20
C LEU A 410 -40.11 18.15 6.14
N LEU A 411 -39.21 17.18 6.09
CA LEU A 411 -39.20 16.02 6.97
C LEU A 411 -37.95 16.04 7.84
N ARG A 412 -38.03 15.56 9.07
CA ARG A 412 -36.89 15.47 9.98
C ARG A 412 -36.85 14.10 10.65
N PHE A 413 -35.64 13.61 10.87
CA PHE A 413 -35.36 12.42 11.68
C PHE A 413 -34.03 12.57 12.42
N THR A 414 -33.80 11.70 13.39
CA THR A 414 -32.52 11.59 14.10
C THR A 414 -31.71 10.45 13.50
N ASP A 415 -30.54 10.77 12.96
CA ASP A 415 -29.59 9.76 12.47
C ASP A 415 -28.75 9.22 13.63
N LYS A 416 -29.22 8.10 14.17
CA LYS A 416 -28.60 7.39 15.30
C LYS A 416 -27.39 6.54 14.91
N GLN A 417 -27.07 6.42 13.61
CA GLN A 417 -25.92 5.64 13.15
C GLN A 417 -24.61 6.42 13.25
N THR A 418 -24.67 7.69 13.63
CA THR A 418 -23.50 8.57 13.78
C THR A 418 -23.27 8.88 15.25
N GLN A 419 -22.00 9.01 15.67
CA GLN A 419 -21.63 9.53 16.98
C GLN A 419 -20.84 10.85 16.82
N PRO A 420 -21.34 11.98 17.38
CA PRO A 420 -22.65 12.13 18.02
C PRO A 420 -23.83 11.99 17.04
N GLU A 421 -25.01 11.64 17.56
CA GLU A 421 -26.24 11.53 16.77
C GLU A 421 -26.55 12.86 16.05
N ARG A 422 -27.01 12.78 14.80
CA ARG A 422 -27.25 13.96 13.95
C ARG A 422 -28.73 14.22 13.72
N GLN A 423 -29.09 15.50 13.67
CA GLN A 423 -30.45 15.92 13.36
C GLN A 423 -30.55 16.29 11.88
N ILE A 424 -31.25 15.47 11.10
CA ILE A 424 -31.30 15.61 9.64
C ILE A 424 -32.65 16.14 9.20
N VAL A 425 -32.65 17.07 8.23
CA VAL A 425 -33.84 17.61 7.57
C VAL A 425 -33.79 17.30 6.08
N LEU A 426 -34.84 16.65 5.57
CA LEU A 426 -35.06 16.37 4.15
C LEU A 426 -36.05 17.37 3.55
N ARG A 427 -35.77 17.81 2.32
CA ARG A 427 -36.68 18.64 1.52
C ARG A 427 -37.10 17.86 0.29
N ILE A 428 -38.36 17.41 0.26
CA ILE A 428 -38.90 16.55 -0.81
C ILE A 428 -40.06 17.27 -1.50
N ASP A 429 -40.07 17.30 -2.83
CA ASP A 429 -41.27 17.64 -3.62
C ASP A 429 -42.14 16.39 -3.73
N PRO A 430 -43.30 16.33 -3.05
CA PRO A 430 -44.16 15.15 -3.07
C PRO A 430 -44.90 14.96 -4.41
N GLN A 431 -45.00 15.99 -5.25
CA GLN A 431 -45.66 15.87 -6.57
C GLN A 431 -44.70 15.23 -7.59
N ARG A 432 -43.44 15.65 -7.58
CA ARG A 432 -42.39 15.08 -8.44
C ARG A 432 -41.67 13.89 -7.80
N GLN A 433 -42.00 13.55 -6.56
CA GLN A 433 -41.32 12.52 -5.76
C GLN A 433 -39.80 12.74 -5.70
N GLN A 434 -39.36 14.00 -5.66
CA GLN A 434 -37.95 14.37 -5.84
C GLN A 434 -37.36 14.93 -4.55
N LEU A 435 -36.21 14.41 -4.11
CA LEU A 435 -35.41 15.02 -3.07
C LEU A 435 -34.64 16.22 -3.63
N TYR A 436 -34.68 17.34 -2.91
CA TYR A 436 -33.97 18.58 -3.27
C TYR A 436 -32.83 18.94 -2.32
N ALA A 437 -32.92 18.58 -1.03
CA ALA A 437 -31.82 18.80 -0.10
C ALA A 437 -31.87 17.89 1.12
N VAL A 438 -30.67 17.65 1.67
CA VAL A 438 -30.41 17.05 2.97
C VAL A 438 -29.58 18.03 3.79
N GLN A 439 -30.06 18.39 4.98
CA GLN A 439 -29.43 19.38 5.85
C GLN A 439 -29.22 18.81 7.25
N GLU A 440 -28.03 19.01 7.82
CA GLU A 440 -27.74 18.78 9.23
C GLU A 440 -28.08 20.02 10.06
N VAL A 441 -28.70 19.83 11.21
CA VAL A 441 -29.05 20.90 12.14
C VAL A 441 -28.07 20.91 13.33
N HIS A 442 -27.25 21.95 13.42
CA HIS A 442 -26.39 22.21 14.56
C HIS A 442 -27.02 23.21 15.51
N ALA A 443 -27.02 22.92 16.80
CA ALA A 443 -27.39 23.89 17.82
C ALA A 443 -26.15 24.67 18.24
N VAL A 444 -26.04 25.94 17.83
CA VAL A 444 -24.96 26.83 18.25
C VAL A 444 -25.58 28.04 18.95
N ALA A 445 -25.31 28.20 20.25
CA ALA A 445 -25.68 29.38 21.04
C ALA A 445 -27.14 29.88 20.84
N ALA A 446 -28.12 28.98 21.01
CA ALA A 446 -29.56 29.22 20.88
C ALA A 446 -30.09 29.53 19.45
N GLN A 447 -29.25 29.47 18.42
CA GLN A 447 -29.66 29.48 17.01
C GLN A 447 -29.41 28.10 16.38
N ALA A 448 -30.35 27.66 15.55
CA ALA A 448 -30.21 26.43 14.78
C ALA A 448 -29.53 26.78 13.45
N GLU A 449 -28.26 26.42 13.30
CA GLU A 449 -27.54 26.50 12.03
C GLU A 449 -27.88 25.26 11.19
N ARG A 450 -28.12 25.45 9.90
CA ARG A 450 -28.37 24.35 8.96
C ARG A 450 -27.21 24.26 7.98
N VAL A 451 -26.61 23.08 7.90
CA VAL A 451 -25.50 22.81 7.02
C VAL A 451 -25.97 21.84 5.94
N ASP A 452 -25.84 22.24 4.68
CA ASP A 452 -26.14 21.34 3.56
C ASP A 452 -25.13 20.18 3.56
N LEU A 453 -25.65 18.96 3.55
CA LEU A 453 -24.89 17.74 3.28
C LEU A 453 -25.00 17.37 1.80
N TRP A 454 -26.17 17.61 1.21
CA TRP A 454 -26.50 17.27 -0.18
C TRP A 454 -27.60 18.20 -0.70
N ARG A 455 -27.53 18.62 -1.96
CA ARG A 455 -28.60 19.37 -2.64
C ARG A 455 -28.63 19.13 -4.14
N LEU A 456 -29.83 19.20 -4.70
CA LEU A 456 -30.08 19.25 -6.14
C LEU A 456 -30.00 20.71 -6.59
N GLU A 457 -28.98 21.06 -7.37
CA GLU A 457 -28.76 22.42 -7.87
C GLU A 457 -29.45 22.67 -9.21
N VAL A 458 -29.43 21.69 -10.10
CA VAL A 458 -30.02 21.76 -11.45
C VAL A 458 -30.83 20.50 -11.69
N ASN A 459 -32.01 20.66 -12.29
CA ASN A 459 -32.81 19.57 -12.83
C ASN A 459 -33.61 20.12 -14.01
N GLU A 460 -33.05 19.97 -15.21
CA GLU A 460 -33.57 20.58 -16.43
C GLU A 460 -33.77 19.52 -17.51
N PRO A 461 -34.83 19.64 -18.34
CA PRO A 461 -34.97 18.81 -19.52
C PRO A 461 -33.85 19.12 -20.52
N LEU A 462 -33.26 18.08 -21.11
CA LEU A 462 -32.25 18.26 -22.14
C LEU A 462 -32.90 18.70 -23.46
N THR A 463 -32.32 19.72 -24.08
CA THR A 463 -32.74 20.23 -25.39
C THR A 463 -32.26 19.36 -26.56
N GLY A 464 -31.40 18.36 -26.31
CA GLY A 464 -30.86 17.40 -27.27
C GLY A 464 -30.62 16.02 -26.62
N ASP A 465 -29.81 15.18 -27.27
CA ASP A 465 -29.43 13.85 -26.74
C ASP A 465 -28.33 13.94 -25.67
N VAL A 466 -28.09 12.85 -24.93
CA VAL A 466 -26.98 12.74 -23.97
C VAL A 466 -25.65 13.01 -24.69
N PRO A 467 -24.80 13.94 -24.20
CA PRO A 467 -23.55 14.28 -24.85
C PRO A 467 -22.59 13.08 -24.96
N PRO A 468 -22.27 12.58 -26.17
CA PRO A 468 -21.50 11.35 -26.34
C PRO A 468 -19.97 11.56 -26.29
N ALA A 469 -19.51 12.82 -26.24
CA ALA A 469 -18.09 13.15 -26.26
C ALA A 469 -17.42 12.81 -24.93
N ILE A 470 -16.42 11.95 -24.95
CA ILE A 470 -15.57 11.70 -23.77
C ILE A 470 -14.77 12.97 -23.39
N PRO A 471 -14.49 13.21 -22.10
CA PRO A 471 -13.60 14.29 -21.67
C PRO A 471 -12.21 14.22 -22.34
N PRO A 472 -11.55 15.36 -22.57
CA PRO A 472 -10.24 15.40 -23.21
C PRO A 472 -9.18 14.67 -22.37
N GLY A 473 -8.40 13.80 -23.00
CA GLY A 473 -7.40 12.99 -22.32
C GLY A 473 -6.71 12.00 -23.28
N PRO A 474 -5.82 11.14 -22.77
CA PRO A 474 -5.27 10.03 -23.54
C PRO A 474 -6.39 9.11 -24.05
N PRO A 475 -6.20 8.43 -25.19
CA PRO A 475 -7.20 7.53 -25.75
C PRO A 475 -7.54 6.40 -24.77
N PRO A 476 -8.81 5.95 -24.67
CA PRO A 476 -9.19 4.85 -23.81
C PRO A 476 -8.48 3.54 -24.19
N ILE A 477 -8.17 2.72 -23.18
CA ILE A 477 -7.65 1.37 -23.34
C ILE A 477 -8.82 0.40 -23.35
N GLU A 478 -8.82 -0.56 -24.26
CA GLU A 478 -9.85 -1.61 -24.29
C GLU A 478 -9.67 -2.58 -23.11
N SER A 479 -10.72 -2.72 -22.31
CA SER A 479 -10.84 -3.71 -21.25
C SER A 479 -11.71 -4.87 -21.71
N GLN A 480 -11.35 -6.08 -21.29
CA GLN A 480 -12.01 -7.30 -21.73
C GLN A 480 -13.33 -7.58 -20.98
N GLN A 481 -13.43 -7.17 -19.70
CA GLN A 481 -14.59 -7.50 -18.87
C GLN A 481 -14.85 -6.44 -17.78
N LEU A 482 -16.13 -6.14 -17.55
CA LEU A 482 -16.58 -5.40 -16.37
C LEU A 482 -16.73 -6.38 -15.20
N ALA A 483 -15.86 -6.25 -14.19
CA ALA A 483 -15.90 -7.10 -13.01
C ALA A 483 -16.88 -6.59 -11.92
N ASP A 484 -17.03 -5.27 -11.77
CA ASP A 484 -17.94 -4.64 -10.81
C ASP A 484 -18.67 -3.44 -11.43
N PRO A 485 -20.01 -3.46 -11.53
CA PRO A 485 -20.78 -2.30 -12.00
C PRO A 485 -20.62 -1.04 -11.13
N ALA A 486 -20.41 -1.19 -9.83
CA ALA A 486 -20.18 -0.09 -8.90
C ALA A 486 -18.75 0.46 -8.98
N CYS A 487 -17.83 -0.28 -9.57
CA CYS A 487 -16.43 0.09 -9.63
C CYS A 487 -15.80 -0.38 -10.96
N PRO A 488 -16.09 0.27 -12.10
CA PRO A 488 -15.55 -0.14 -13.39
C PRO A 488 -14.03 0.01 -13.52
N ALA A 489 -13.34 0.59 -12.53
CA ALA A 489 -11.88 0.73 -12.55
C ALA A 489 -11.11 -0.57 -12.22
N LEU A 490 -11.79 -1.70 -11.94
CA LEU A 490 -11.11 -2.98 -11.77
C LEU A 490 -10.59 -3.45 -13.12
N ASP A 491 -9.28 -3.38 -13.29
CA ASP A 491 -8.63 -3.98 -14.45
C ASP A 491 -8.39 -5.46 -14.18
N THR A 492 -8.84 -6.30 -15.11
CA THR A 492 -8.66 -7.76 -15.07
C THR A 492 -7.18 -8.16 -15.04
N ALA A 493 -6.28 -7.27 -15.50
CA ALA A 493 -4.84 -7.45 -15.39
C ALA A 493 -4.32 -7.44 -13.94
N PHE A 494 -5.16 -7.19 -12.93
CA PHE A 494 -4.82 -7.33 -11.51
C PHE A 494 -5.47 -8.53 -10.85
N LEU A 495 -6.42 -9.21 -11.53
CA LEU A 495 -7.08 -10.39 -11.00
C LEU A 495 -6.08 -11.55 -10.92
N ILE A 496 -6.01 -12.17 -9.75
CA ILE A 496 -5.26 -13.40 -9.54
C ILE A 496 -6.24 -14.56 -9.64
N SER A 497 -5.87 -15.57 -10.42
CA SER A 497 -6.55 -16.85 -10.47
C SER A 497 -6.56 -17.51 -9.08
N PRO A 498 -7.72 -17.79 -8.47
CA PRO A 498 -7.76 -18.44 -7.15
C PRO A 498 -7.05 -19.79 -7.12
N ARG A 499 -7.06 -20.54 -8.23
CA ARG A 499 -6.33 -21.82 -8.32
C ARG A 499 -4.81 -21.65 -8.24
N SER A 500 -4.27 -20.49 -8.66
CA SER A 500 -2.82 -20.25 -8.54
C SER A 500 -2.36 -20.07 -7.10
N LEU A 501 -3.29 -19.64 -6.23
CA LEU A 501 -3.05 -19.41 -4.81
C LEU A 501 -3.14 -20.67 -3.95
N LEU A 502 -3.76 -21.75 -4.46
CA LEU A 502 -3.87 -23.02 -3.74
C LEU A 502 -2.50 -23.60 -3.36
N GLY A 503 -1.50 -23.32 -4.17
CA GLY A 503 -0.14 -23.74 -3.92
C GLY A 503 0.75 -22.66 -3.31
N ILE A 504 0.24 -21.58 -2.71
CA ILE A 504 1.09 -20.60 -2.02
C ILE A 504 1.21 -20.98 -0.54
N ALA A 505 2.44 -20.95 0.00
CA ALA A 505 2.70 -21.34 1.38
C ALA A 505 1.97 -20.44 2.41
N ARG A 506 1.80 -19.14 2.10
CA ARG A 506 0.99 -18.23 2.90
C ARG A 506 -0.50 -18.38 2.55
N PRO A 507 -1.37 -18.68 3.53
CA PRO A 507 -2.80 -18.81 3.27
C PRO A 507 -3.40 -17.47 2.90
N SER A 508 -4.05 -17.41 1.73
CA SER A 508 -5.01 -16.35 1.41
C SER A 508 -6.32 -16.65 2.14
N TYR A 509 -6.99 -15.66 2.72
CA TYR A 509 -8.26 -15.88 3.43
C TYR A 509 -9.44 -15.50 2.55
N VAL A 510 -10.48 -16.34 2.55
CA VAL A 510 -11.76 -16.13 1.86
C VAL A 510 -12.91 -16.43 2.83
N PRO A 511 -14.11 -15.86 2.66
CA PRO A 511 -15.25 -16.22 3.51
C PRO A 511 -15.67 -17.67 3.26
N GLU A 512 -16.14 -18.36 4.29
CA GLU A 512 -16.60 -19.75 4.19
C GLU A 512 -17.80 -19.92 3.23
N ALA A 513 -18.65 -18.91 3.14
CA ALA A 513 -19.74 -18.82 2.18
C ALA A 513 -19.90 -17.37 1.72
N LEU A 514 -20.53 -17.17 0.57
CA LEU A 514 -20.78 -15.83 0.05
C LEU A 514 -21.69 -15.06 1.04
N PRO A 515 -21.24 -13.91 1.57
CA PRO A 515 -22.07 -13.15 2.51
C PRO A 515 -23.32 -12.56 1.83
N PRO A 516 -24.40 -12.32 2.58
CA PRO A 516 -25.61 -11.70 2.01
C PRO A 516 -25.29 -10.35 1.33
N GLY A 517 -25.78 -10.16 0.10
CA GLY A 517 -25.60 -8.93 -0.68
C GLY A 517 -24.20 -8.76 -1.29
N ILE A 518 -23.38 -9.80 -1.28
CA ILE A 518 -22.17 -9.93 -2.10
C ILE A 518 -22.50 -10.89 -3.24
N ASP A 519 -22.08 -10.55 -4.46
CA ASP A 519 -22.30 -11.37 -5.66
C ASP A 519 -21.02 -12.08 -6.12
N LYS A 520 -19.86 -11.47 -5.90
CA LYS A 520 -18.56 -11.96 -6.39
C LYS A 520 -17.42 -11.75 -5.41
N ILE A 521 -16.41 -12.60 -5.55
CA ILE A 521 -15.14 -12.57 -4.82
C ILE A 521 -14.02 -12.38 -5.83
N ALA A 522 -13.26 -11.30 -5.68
CA ALA A 522 -12.07 -11.03 -6.46
C ALA A 522 -10.82 -11.18 -5.58
N LEU A 523 -9.75 -11.73 -6.14
CA LEU A 523 -8.42 -11.76 -5.52
C LEU A 523 -7.51 -10.92 -6.40
N LEU A 524 -6.82 -9.94 -5.80
CA LEU A 524 -6.05 -8.95 -6.54
C LEU A 524 -4.57 -8.96 -6.15
N SER A 525 -3.71 -8.73 -7.15
CA SER A 525 -2.27 -8.52 -6.98
C SER A 525 -1.95 -7.04 -6.80
N GLY A 526 -1.02 -6.76 -5.90
CA GLY A 526 -0.39 -5.46 -5.78
C GLY A 526 0.55 -5.07 -6.92
N ASP A 527 0.88 -5.94 -7.90
CA ASP A 527 1.65 -5.59 -9.12
C ASP A 527 1.11 -6.35 -10.37
N PRO A 528 0.67 -5.62 -11.43
CA PRO A 528 0.08 -6.21 -12.63
C PRO A 528 1.14 -6.83 -13.57
N ARG A 529 2.45 -6.58 -13.38
CA ARG A 529 3.51 -7.18 -14.22
C ARG A 529 3.78 -8.64 -13.88
N ASN A 530 3.24 -9.13 -12.77
CA ASN A 530 3.50 -10.46 -12.25
C ASN A 530 2.47 -11.50 -12.76
N HIS A 531 1.49 -11.10 -13.58
CA HIS A 531 0.47 -12.00 -14.12
C HIS A 531 0.97 -12.88 -15.28
N GLY A 532 2.21 -12.67 -15.75
CA GLY A 532 2.70 -13.23 -17.02
C GLY A 532 3.87 -14.21 -16.94
N GLY A 533 4.33 -14.65 -15.76
CA GLY A 533 5.31 -15.74 -15.70
C GLY A 533 6.36 -15.69 -14.60
N SER A 534 6.53 -14.60 -13.84
CA SER A 534 7.41 -14.57 -12.66
C SER A 534 6.68 -15.15 -11.44
N GLY A 535 7.34 -16.06 -10.72
CA GLY A 535 6.67 -17.04 -9.88
C GLY A 535 6.17 -16.56 -8.51
N LEU A 536 5.86 -17.56 -7.69
CA LEU A 536 5.13 -17.48 -6.42
C LEU A 536 5.75 -16.50 -5.40
N ARG A 537 7.03 -16.14 -5.54
CA ARG A 537 7.74 -15.17 -4.68
C ARG A 537 7.26 -13.73 -4.85
N GLU A 538 6.71 -13.35 -6.00
CA GLU A 538 6.27 -11.97 -6.22
C GLU A 538 4.80 -11.73 -5.86
N LEU A 539 4.00 -12.81 -5.73
CA LEU A 539 2.65 -12.77 -5.12
C LEU A 539 2.71 -12.54 -3.60
N ASP A 540 3.88 -12.74 -2.99
CA ASP A 540 4.10 -12.73 -1.54
C ASP A 540 3.98 -11.34 -0.89
N ARG A 541 3.87 -10.26 -1.68
CA ARG A 541 3.98 -8.92 -1.08
C ARG A 541 2.68 -8.21 -0.75
N ARG A 542 1.58 -8.37 -1.49
CA ARG A 542 0.27 -7.76 -1.17
C ARG A 542 -0.88 -8.42 -1.94
N LEU A 543 -1.42 -9.50 -1.39
CA LEU A 543 -2.68 -10.07 -1.88
C LEU A 543 -3.86 -9.34 -1.25
N ILE A 544 -4.85 -8.99 -2.07
CA ILE A 544 -6.04 -8.29 -1.62
C ILE A 544 -7.25 -9.17 -1.94
N LEU A 545 -7.95 -9.64 -0.91
CA LEU A 545 -9.30 -10.17 -1.06
C LEU A 545 -10.26 -9.00 -1.23
N GLN A 546 -11.20 -9.13 -2.17
CA GLN A 546 -12.28 -8.19 -2.34
C GLN A 546 -13.62 -8.90 -2.54
N LEU A 547 -14.57 -8.56 -1.68
CA LEU A 547 -15.96 -8.99 -1.79
C LEU A 547 -16.75 -7.84 -2.39
N VAL A 548 -17.49 -8.13 -3.44
CA VAL A 548 -18.22 -7.13 -4.23
C VAL A 548 -19.69 -7.50 -4.32
N GLY A 549 -20.56 -6.56 -3.97
CA GLY A 549 -21.97 -6.62 -4.31
C GLY A 549 -22.64 -5.24 -4.27
N PRO A 550 -23.93 -5.15 -4.64
CA PRO A 550 -24.65 -3.88 -4.73
C PRO A 550 -24.65 -3.14 -3.39
N GLY A 551 -23.96 -1.99 -3.34
CA GLY A 551 -23.85 -1.15 -2.14
C GLY A 551 -22.94 -1.69 -1.02
N ARG A 552 -22.48 -2.94 -1.12
CA ARG A 552 -21.63 -3.61 -0.13
C ARG A 552 -20.26 -3.91 -0.72
N TRP A 553 -19.22 -3.59 0.02
CA TRP A 553 -17.88 -4.06 -0.32
C TRP A 553 -17.09 -4.35 0.94
N PHE A 554 -16.16 -5.29 0.83
CA PHE A 554 -15.18 -5.60 1.85
C PHE A 554 -13.85 -5.85 1.15
N SER A 555 -12.78 -5.30 1.68
CA SER A 555 -11.42 -5.54 1.24
C SER A 555 -10.56 -5.95 2.41
N LEU A 556 -9.69 -6.93 2.19
CA LEU A 556 -8.71 -7.42 3.15
C LEU A 556 -7.35 -7.52 2.47
N SER A 557 -6.34 -6.86 3.02
CA SER A 557 -5.00 -6.76 2.45
C SER A 557 -3.91 -7.04 3.48
N ASP A 558 -2.84 -7.73 3.09
CA ASP A 558 -1.63 -7.88 3.92
C ASP A 558 -0.92 -6.53 4.08
N ILE A 559 -0.56 -6.16 5.33
CA ILE A 559 0.09 -4.89 5.65
C ILE A 559 1.61 -4.93 5.35
N GLY A 560 2.19 -6.12 5.22
CA GLY A 560 3.64 -6.29 5.22
C GLY A 560 4.24 -5.90 6.59
N GLY A 561 5.47 -6.31 6.88
CA GLY A 561 6.11 -6.17 8.21
C GLY A 561 6.36 -4.75 8.74
N ALA A 562 5.58 -3.74 8.34
CA ALA A 562 5.58 -2.43 8.97
C ALA A 562 5.09 -2.54 10.42
N GLU A 563 5.85 -1.95 11.33
CA GLU A 563 5.60 -1.99 12.77
C GLU A 563 4.15 -1.58 13.09
N TYR A 564 3.47 -2.50 13.77
CA TYR A 564 2.14 -2.33 14.31
C TYR A 564 2.20 -1.26 15.41
N GLY A 565 1.83 -0.02 15.08
CA GLY A 565 1.58 0.98 16.13
C GLY A 565 0.31 0.58 16.88
N ASP A 566 0.37 0.53 18.22
CA ASP A 566 -0.78 0.32 19.11
C ASP A 566 -1.99 1.16 18.65
N ARG A 567 -2.94 0.52 17.98
CA ARG A 567 -4.16 1.17 17.46
C ARG A 567 -5.37 0.51 18.10
N GLY A 568 -5.71 0.97 19.31
CA GLY A 568 -7.05 0.84 19.90
C GLY A 568 -7.39 -0.47 20.62
N ASP A 569 -8.62 -0.54 21.12
CA ASP A 569 -9.17 -1.70 21.82
C ASP A 569 -9.39 -2.88 20.85
N GLU A 570 -8.73 -4.01 21.13
CA GLU A 570 -8.90 -5.24 20.34
C GLU A 570 -10.13 -6.05 20.77
N LEU A 571 -10.89 -6.56 19.80
CA LEU A 571 -12.01 -7.47 20.00
C LEU A 571 -11.61 -8.89 19.57
N ASN A 572 -12.03 -9.89 20.34
CA ASN A 572 -11.89 -11.29 19.93
C ASN A 572 -13.08 -11.71 19.05
N VAL A 573 -12.79 -12.16 17.83
CA VAL A 573 -13.77 -12.51 16.81
C VAL A 573 -13.41 -13.88 16.23
N GLY A 574 -13.89 -14.94 16.87
CA GLY A 574 -13.51 -16.31 16.50
C GLY A 574 -11.99 -16.53 16.63
N PRO A 575 -11.29 -16.94 15.56
CA PRO A 575 -9.83 -17.10 15.58
C PRO A 575 -9.07 -15.78 15.43
N TRP A 576 -9.75 -14.63 15.33
CA TRP A 576 -9.14 -13.33 15.05
C TRP A 576 -9.13 -12.42 16.28
N ARG A 577 -8.08 -11.61 16.40
CA ARG A 577 -8.12 -10.33 17.11
C ARG A 577 -8.31 -9.22 16.09
N ALA A 578 -9.38 -8.46 16.26
CA ALA A 578 -9.79 -7.40 15.34
C ALA A 578 -9.73 -6.05 16.05
N THR A 579 -9.10 -5.06 15.43
CA THR A 579 -9.32 -3.66 15.80
C THR A 579 -10.45 -3.13 14.92
N LEU A 580 -11.37 -2.35 15.49
CA LEU A 580 -12.43 -1.69 14.73
C LEU A 580 -12.30 -0.19 14.94
N ASN A 581 -11.98 0.53 13.88
CA ASN A 581 -12.21 1.96 13.82
C ASN A 581 -13.67 2.16 13.44
N GLU A 582 -14.44 2.78 14.33
CA GLU A 582 -15.83 3.10 14.04
C GLU A 582 -15.92 3.96 12.78
N PRO A 583 -16.93 3.72 11.92
CA PRO A 583 -17.09 4.48 10.72
C PRO A 583 -17.27 5.94 11.10
N THR A 584 -16.42 6.80 10.55
CA THR A 584 -16.79 8.21 10.41
C THR A 584 -17.99 8.29 9.46
N THR A 585 -18.48 9.51 9.21
CA THR A 585 -19.55 9.95 8.28
C THR A 585 -20.06 9.04 7.14
N ASP A 586 -19.31 8.05 6.65
CA ASP A 586 -19.54 7.26 5.44
C ASP A 586 -19.79 5.77 5.65
N GLU A 587 -20.12 5.30 6.86
CA GLU A 587 -20.36 3.85 7.13
C GLU A 587 -19.17 2.97 6.73
N LEU A 588 -17.98 3.57 6.62
CA LEU A 588 -16.76 2.90 6.23
C LEU A 588 -16.09 2.37 7.49
N TRP A 589 -16.25 1.08 7.74
CA TRP A 589 -15.46 0.39 8.75
C TRP A 589 -14.04 0.22 8.24
N SER A 590 -13.09 0.44 9.14
CA SER A 590 -11.71 0.05 8.90
C SER A 590 -11.12 -0.58 10.15
N GLY A 591 -10.04 -1.31 9.97
CA GLY A 591 -9.42 -1.98 11.10
C GLY A 591 -8.32 -2.91 10.65
N THR A 592 -7.84 -3.67 11.62
CA THR A 592 -6.80 -4.65 11.41
C THR A 592 -7.22 -5.99 11.98
N LEU A 593 -6.78 -7.07 11.35
CA LEU A 593 -6.99 -8.45 11.78
C LEU A 593 -5.64 -9.09 12.01
N ARG A 594 -5.52 -9.82 13.11
CA ARG A 594 -4.41 -10.76 13.33
C ARG A 594 -4.97 -12.04 13.90
N LEU A 595 -4.34 -13.18 13.61
CA LEU A 595 -4.74 -14.43 14.25
C LEU A 595 -4.53 -14.30 15.75
N ALA A 596 -5.52 -14.71 16.54
CA ALA A 596 -5.42 -14.84 17.97
C ALA A 596 -4.50 -16.02 18.29
N THR A 597 -3.19 -15.88 18.12
CA THR A 597 -2.20 -16.81 18.67
C THR A 597 -1.72 -16.22 19.99
N ASP A 598 -1.81 -17.01 21.07
CA ASP A 598 -1.61 -16.54 22.45
C ASP A 598 -0.27 -15.81 22.68
N GLU A 599 -0.27 -14.91 23.68
CA GLU A 599 0.87 -14.15 24.24
C GLU A 599 1.32 -12.85 23.55
N GLY A 600 0.45 -12.19 22.77
CA GLY A 600 0.64 -10.76 22.45
C GLY A 600 1.82 -10.43 21.53
N ARG A 601 2.41 -11.43 20.88
CA ARG A 601 3.56 -11.24 19.99
C ARG A 601 3.18 -11.14 18.50
N SER A 602 3.98 -10.39 17.77
CA SER A 602 3.80 -9.93 16.38
C SER A 602 3.99 -11.01 15.30
N PHE A 603 3.84 -12.29 15.63
CA PHE A 603 4.24 -13.38 14.73
C PHE A 603 3.20 -13.65 13.62
N ALA A 604 1.90 -13.52 13.86
CA ALA A 604 0.91 -13.65 12.78
C ALA A 604 0.90 -12.42 11.85
N PRO A 605 0.89 -12.58 10.51
CA PRO A 605 0.85 -11.44 9.60
C PRO A 605 -0.42 -10.63 9.85
N PRO A 606 -0.30 -9.32 10.07
CA PRO A 606 -1.47 -8.48 10.22
C PRO A 606 -2.09 -8.16 8.87
N PHE A 607 -3.41 -8.23 8.81
CA PHE A 607 -4.19 -7.74 7.69
C PHE A 607 -4.85 -6.42 8.03
N GLU A 608 -4.99 -5.54 7.06
CA GLU A 608 -5.85 -4.37 7.11
C GLU A 608 -7.13 -4.70 6.37
N TYR A 609 -8.27 -4.23 6.88
CA TYR A 609 -9.53 -4.35 6.17
C TYR A 609 -10.28 -3.03 6.11
N TRP A 610 -11.10 -2.92 5.08
CA TRP A 610 -12.00 -1.81 4.82
C TRP A 610 -13.34 -2.36 4.36
N ALA A 611 -14.45 -1.81 4.85
CA ALA A 611 -15.79 -2.30 4.52
C ALA A 611 -16.81 -1.17 4.50
N ARG A 612 -17.77 -1.20 3.58
CA ARG A 612 -18.91 -0.25 3.52
C ARG A 612 -20.22 -1.00 3.32
N GLY A 613 -21.30 -0.46 3.87
CA GLY A 613 -22.63 -1.04 3.76
C GLY A 613 -22.83 -2.24 4.69
N TRP A 614 -21.97 -2.37 5.71
CA TRP A 614 -22.02 -3.39 6.74
C TRP A 614 -22.37 -2.76 8.08
N THR A 615 -23.25 -3.41 8.85
CA THR A 615 -23.35 -3.15 10.28
C THR A 615 -22.14 -3.72 11.02
N LYS A 616 -21.90 -3.27 12.26
CA LYS A 616 -20.84 -3.84 13.12
C LYS A 616 -20.98 -5.36 13.25
N ASP A 617 -22.20 -5.84 13.53
CA ASP A 617 -22.46 -7.26 13.75
C ASP A 617 -22.29 -8.10 12.48
N GLU A 618 -22.75 -7.60 11.32
CA GLU A 618 -22.54 -8.30 10.05
C GLU A 618 -21.05 -8.36 9.67
N LEU A 619 -20.29 -7.30 9.92
CA LEU A 619 -18.85 -7.26 9.67
C LEU A 619 -18.09 -8.22 10.59
N LEU A 620 -18.40 -8.24 11.88
CA LEU A 620 -17.80 -9.18 12.83
C LEU A 620 -18.17 -10.63 12.48
N ALA A 621 -19.41 -10.87 12.03
CA ALA A 621 -19.82 -12.17 11.52
C ALA A 621 -19.01 -12.58 10.29
N LEU A 622 -18.84 -11.69 9.31
CA LEU A 622 -17.99 -11.91 8.13
C LEU A 622 -16.55 -12.28 8.54
N ILE A 623 -15.93 -11.48 9.41
CA ILE A 623 -14.56 -11.72 9.90
C ILE A 623 -14.45 -13.12 10.53
N ASN A 624 -15.43 -13.51 11.33
CA ASN A 624 -15.46 -14.85 11.96
C ASN A 624 -15.53 -16.00 10.93
N THR A 625 -16.13 -15.75 9.76
CA THR A 625 -16.22 -16.76 8.67
C THR A 625 -14.98 -16.83 7.78
N LEU A 626 -14.00 -15.94 7.93
CA LEU A 626 -12.78 -15.99 7.10
C LEU A 626 -11.98 -17.26 7.39
N LYS A 627 -11.72 -18.05 6.34
CA LYS A 627 -10.95 -19.29 6.36
C LYS A 627 -9.84 -19.24 5.30
N PRO A 628 -8.73 -19.98 5.48
CA PRO A 628 -7.75 -20.18 4.43
C PRO A 628 -8.40 -20.74 3.16
N LEU A 629 -8.08 -20.15 2.01
CA LEU A 629 -8.37 -20.69 0.69
C LEU A 629 -7.69 -22.06 0.58
N ASP A 630 -8.47 -23.06 0.20
CA ASP A 630 -8.03 -24.44 0.04
C ASP A 630 -8.82 -25.10 -1.08
N PRO A 631 -8.44 -26.32 -1.51
CA PRO A 631 -9.11 -26.95 -2.63
C PRO A 631 -10.62 -27.14 -2.43
N ALA A 632 -11.08 -27.39 -1.20
CA ALA A 632 -12.52 -27.51 -0.92
C ALA A 632 -13.21 -26.16 -1.06
N ARG A 633 -12.64 -25.08 -0.49
CA ARG A 633 -13.20 -23.72 -0.59
C ARG A 633 -13.18 -23.19 -2.02
N TRP A 634 -12.14 -23.50 -2.80
CA TRP A 634 -12.09 -23.17 -4.22
C TRP A 634 -13.23 -23.82 -5.00
N ILE A 635 -13.56 -25.07 -4.69
CA ILE A 635 -14.69 -25.78 -5.29
C ILE A 635 -16.03 -25.18 -4.83
N ASP A 636 -16.20 -24.99 -3.51
CA ASP A 636 -17.46 -24.49 -2.93
C ASP A 636 -17.79 -23.05 -3.38
N LEU A 637 -16.77 -22.25 -3.69
CA LEU A 637 -16.90 -20.86 -4.10
C LEU A 637 -16.66 -20.63 -5.61
N ASP A 638 -16.56 -21.69 -6.44
CA ASP A 638 -16.21 -21.59 -7.87
C ASP A 638 -17.08 -20.57 -8.62
N ASP A 639 -18.41 -20.64 -8.43
CA ASP A 639 -19.36 -19.71 -9.06
C ASP A 639 -19.25 -18.27 -8.55
N ALA A 640 -18.74 -18.08 -7.34
CA ALA A 640 -18.59 -16.76 -6.71
C ALA A 640 -17.23 -16.11 -7.02
N LEU A 641 -16.19 -16.90 -7.26
CA LEU A 641 -14.85 -16.42 -7.54
C LEU A 641 -14.74 -15.86 -8.97
N LEU A 642 -14.09 -14.71 -9.11
CA LEU A 642 -13.69 -14.17 -10.41
C LEU A 642 -12.39 -14.82 -10.86
N GLU A 643 -12.49 -15.71 -11.85
CA GLU A 643 -11.36 -16.48 -12.39
C GLU A 643 -10.96 -15.94 -13.78
N PRO A 644 -9.85 -15.18 -13.91
CA PRO A 644 -9.41 -14.62 -15.18
C PRO A 644 -9.01 -15.69 -16.22
N ALA A 645 -8.64 -16.91 -15.78
CA ALA A 645 -8.25 -18.01 -16.64
C ALA A 645 -9.05 -19.27 -16.29
N SER A 646 -10.36 -19.25 -16.58
CA SER A 646 -11.28 -20.33 -16.25
C SER A 646 -10.94 -21.63 -16.96
N LEU A 647 -11.03 -22.74 -16.24
CA LEU A 647 -10.78 -24.08 -16.79
C LEU A 647 -11.96 -24.54 -17.66
N PRO A 648 -11.70 -25.25 -18.78
CA PRO A 648 -12.76 -25.97 -19.48
C PRO A 648 -13.51 -26.90 -18.52
N ARG A 649 -14.84 -26.98 -18.62
CA ARG A 649 -15.66 -27.69 -17.64
C ARG A 649 -15.23 -29.15 -17.42
N ALA A 650 -14.86 -29.86 -18.49
CA ALA A 650 -14.37 -31.23 -18.38
C ALA A 650 -13.05 -31.36 -17.57
N THR A 651 -12.16 -30.36 -17.70
CA THR A 651 -10.91 -30.30 -16.95
C THR A 651 -11.18 -29.99 -15.48
N TYR A 652 -12.03 -29.00 -15.21
CA TYR A 652 -12.49 -28.68 -13.87
C TYR A 652 -13.13 -29.90 -13.18
N ASP A 653 -14.08 -30.59 -13.84
CA ASP A 653 -14.74 -31.78 -13.32
C ASP A 653 -13.78 -32.96 -13.08
N THR A 654 -12.63 -33.02 -13.79
CA THR A 654 -11.60 -34.03 -13.57
C THR A 654 -10.78 -33.72 -12.33
N ILE A 655 -10.34 -32.47 -12.18
CA ILE A 655 -9.57 -31.99 -11.02
C ILE A 655 -10.40 -32.07 -9.74
N THR A 656 -11.67 -31.66 -9.78
CA THR A 656 -12.57 -31.73 -8.62
C THR A 656 -12.84 -33.17 -8.19
N ARG A 657 -12.98 -34.12 -9.13
CA ARG A 657 -13.04 -35.55 -8.81
C ARG A 657 -11.74 -36.07 -8.18
N ALA A 658 -10.58 -35.64 -8.68
CA ALA A 658 -9.30 -35.99 -8.08
C ALA A 658 -9.18 -35.48 -6.64
N LEU A 659 -9.57 -34.23 -6.38
CA LEU A 659 -9.59 -33.63 -5.04
C LEU A 659 -10.60 -34.32 -4.11
N ALA A 660 -11.79 -34.67 -4.61
CA ALA A 660 -12.79 -35.41 -3.85
C ALA A 660 -12.30 -36.81 -3.46
N ALA A 661 -11.55 -37.49 -4.34
CA ALA A 661 -10.98 -38.81 -4.05
C ALA A 661 -9.91 -38.80 -2.95
N LEU A 662 -9.39 -37.62 -2.59
CA LEU A 662 -8.39 -37.41 -1.53
C LEU A 662 -9.00 -36.98 -0.19
N GLN A 663 -10.33 -36.83 -0.10
CA GLN A 663 -10.98 -36.50 1.16
C GLN A 663 -10.76 -37.63 2.18
N PRO A 664 -10.28 -37.30 3.41
CA PRO A 664 -10.03 -38.30 4.44
C PRO A 664 -11.35 -38.87 4.98
N GLU A 665 -11.34 -40.14 5.36
CA GLU A 665 -12.42 -40.70 6.17
C GLU A 665 -12.34 -40.11 7.59
N PRO A 666 -13.47 -39.68 8.20
CA PRO A 666 -13.46 -39.10 9.53
C PRO A 666 -12.82 -40.03 10.57
N GLY A 667 -11.83 -39.51 11.31
CA GLY A 667 -11.12 -40.26 12.35
C GLY A 667 -10.03 -41.21 11.85
N HIS A 668 -9.76 -41.26 10.55
CA HIS A 668 -8.66 -42.03 9.98
C HIS A 668 -7.37 -41.22 9.88
N THR A 669 -6.25 -41.93 9.92
CA THR A 669 -4.91 -41.40 9.64
C THR A 669 -4.53 -41.74 8.20
N ILE A 670 -4.08 -40.75 7.46
CA ILE A 670 -3.53 -40.98 6.12
C ILE A 670 -2.03 -41.24 6.25
N GLN A 671 -1.57 -42.34 5.68
CA GLN A 671 -0.17 -42.66 5.50
C GLN A 671 0.17 -42.65 4.02
N SER A 672 1.24 -41.93 3.65
CA SER A 672 1.76 -41.96 2.29
C SER A 672 3.28 -42.04 2.25
N THR A 673 3.80 -42.60 1.16
CA THR A 673 5.24 -42.59 0.86
C THR A 673 5.43 -42.19 -0.59
N SER A 674 6.27 -41.18 -0.82
CA SER A 674 6.58 -40.68 -2.15
C SER A 674 8.08 -40.55 -2.35
N THR A 675 8.51 -40.69 -3.60
CA THR A 675 9.89 -40.45 -4.00
C THR A 675 9.93 -39.23 -4.91
N THR A 676 10.71 -38.23 -4.53
CA THR A 676 11.03 -37.10 -5.40
C THR A 676 12.43 -37.31 -5.98
N THR A 677 12.53 -37.36 -7.30
CA THR A 677 13.78 -37.28 -8.02
C THR A 677 13.92 -35.88 -8.58
N VAL A 678 15.06 -35.26 -8.34
CA VAL A 678 15.48 -34.08 -9.08
C VAL A 678 16.66 -34.49 -9.91
N ARG A 679 16.77 -33.89 -11.08
CA ARG A 679 18.02 -33.95 -11.80
C ARG A 679 19.08 -33.39 -10.77
N VAL A 680 20.34 -33.87 -10.79
CA VAL A 680 21.51 -33.13 -10.22
C VAL A 680 22.70 -33.18 -11.17
N GLU A 681 23.64 -32.22 -11.07
CA GLU A 681 24.85 -32.21 -11.90
C GLU A 681 25.74 -33.41 -11.54
N PRO A 682 26.23 -34.19 -12.52
CA PRO A 682 26.91 -35.46 -12.23
C PRO A 682 28.30 -35.29 -11.59
N ASN A 683 28.92 -34.12 -11.66
CA ASN A 683 30.33 -33.91 -11.30
C ASN A 683 30.56 -32.71 -10.37
N VAL A 684 29.91 -32.69 -9.20
CA VAL A 684 30.25 -31.67 -8.18
C VAL A 684 31.30 -32.25 -7.22
N PRO A 685 32.45 -31.57 -7.02
CA PRO A 685 33.50 -32.03 -6.11
C PRO A 685 32.94 -32.21 -4.69
N GLN A 686 33.21 -33.36 -4.08
CA GLN A 686 32.98 -33.55 -2.65
C GLN A 686 34.24 -33.12 -1.90
N LEU A 687 34.08 -32.18 -0.97
CA LEU A 687 35.15 -31.81 -0.06
C LEU A 687 35.20 -32.83 1.09
N PRO A 688 36.38 -33.38 1.42
CA PRO A 688 36.51 -34.46 2.40
C PRO A 688 36.50 -34.00 3.87
N ASP A 689 36.40 -32.70 4.15
CA ASP A 689 36.44 -32.18 5.53
C ASP A 689 35.08 -32.26 6.26
N PRO A 690 35.08 -32.20 7.59
CA PRO A 690 33.86 -32.27 8.40
C PRO A 690 33.06 -30.95 8.45
N TYR A 691 33.57 -29.87 7.85
CA TYR A 691 33.00 -28.52 7.90
C TYR A 691 32.20 -28.18 6.64
N HIS A 692 31.94 -29.16 5.77
CA HIS A 692 31.05 -28.99 4.63
C HIS A 692 29.86 -29.93 4.72
N ILE A 693 28.70 -29.42 4.37
CA ILE A 693 27.52 -30.26 4.13
C ILE A 693 27.80 -31.09 2.88
N PRO A 694 27.74 -32.43 2.94
CA PRO A 694 27.95 -33.27 1.77
C PRO A 694 27.06 -32.82 0.61
N HIS A 695 27.61 -32.74 -0.61
CA HIS A 695 26.84 -32.28 -1.79
C HIS A 695 25.54 -33.07 -1.99
N ARG A 696 25.59 -34.39 -1.75
CA ARG A 696 24.41 -35.29 -1.80
C ARG A 696 23.31 -34.95 -0.79
N GLN A 697 23.65 -34.26 0.29
CA GLN A 697 22.71 -33.77 1.29
C GLN A 697 22.25 -32.36 0.95
N ARG A 698 23.14 -31.51 0.43
CA ARG A 698 22.80 -30.14 0.02
C ARG A 698 21.89 -30.09 -1.21
N PHE A 699 22.18 -30.92 -2.20
CA PHE A 699 21.42 -31.07 -3.44
C PHE A 699 21.11 -32.55 -3.68
N PRO A 700 20.16 -33.12 -2.94
CA PRO A 700 19.85 -34.55 -3.02
C PRO A 700 19.17 -34.88 -4.35
N LYS A 701 19.76 -35.81 -5.12
CA LYS A 701 19.14 -36.34 -6.34
C LYS A 701 17.79 -37.00 -6.08
N THR A 702 17.66 -37.63 -4.92
CA THR A 702 16.48 -38.42 -4.56
C THR A 702 16.16 -38.18 -3.10
N LEU A 703 14.89 -37.91 -2.82
CA LEU A 703 14.34 -37.79 -1.48
C LEU A 703 13.14 -38.72 -1.35
N ILE A 704 13.10 -39.47 -0.26
CA ILE A 704 11.98 -40.35 0.09
C ILE A 704 11.22 -39.66 1.23
N ARG A 705 9.95 -39.31 0.98
CA ARG A 705 9.05 -38.71 1.96
C ARG A 705 8.17 -39.80 2.55
N HIS A 706 8.16 -39.92 3.87
CA HIS A 706 7.17 -40.68 4.62
C HIS A 706 6.31 -39.71 5.40
N GLN A 707 4.99 -39.81 5.23
CA GLN A 707 4.04 -38.86 5.79
C GLN A 707 2.90 -39.59 6.50
N TRP A 708 2.55 -39.10 7.68
CA TRP A 708 1.36 -39.48 8.44
C TRP A 708 0.57 -38.24 8.84
N LEU A 709 -0.71 -38.19 8.47
CA LEU A 709 -1.61 -37.08 8.77
C LEU A 709 -2.81 -37.60 9.53
N VAL A 710 -2.99 -37.13 10.77
CA VAL A 710 -4.12 -37.52 11.62
C VAL A 710 -5.20 -36.45 11.51
N TYR A 711 -6.41 -36.87 11.14
CA TYR A 711 -7.55 -35.96 10.93
C TYR A 711 -8.53 -35.96 12.10
N GLU A 712 -9.02 -34.77 12.44
CA GLU A 712 -10.20 -34.54 13.26
C GLU A 712 -11.25 -33.83 12.39
N GLY A 713 -12.26 -34.58 11.95
CA GLY A 713 -13.14 -34.13 10.87
C GLY A 713 -12.34 -33.98 9.57
N THR A 714 -12.31 -32.78 9.01
CA THR A 714 -11.57 -32.43 7.79
C THR A 714 -10.23 -31.72 8.06
N HIS A 715 -9.91 -31.46 9.33
CA HIS A 715 -8.71 -30.74 9.74
C HIS A 715 -7.61 -31.70 10.20
N ILE A 716 -6.36 -31.41 9.83
CA ILE A 716 -5.19 -32.16 10.33
C ILE A 716 -4.92 -31.70 11.76
N SER A 717 -5.09 -32.59 12.73
CA SER A 717 -4.89 -32.29 14.15
C SER A 717 -3.50 -32.65 14.63
N ARG A 718 -2.82 -33.59 13.98
CA ARG A 718 -1.43 -34.01 14.24
C ARG A 718 -0.81 -34.51 12.95
N TYR A 719 0.50 -34.36 12.80
CA TYR A 719 1.17 -34.92 11.65
C TYR A 719 2.64 -35.22 11.91
N HIS A 720 3.16 -36.19 11.16
CA HIS A 720 4.54 -36.61 11.22
C HIS A 720 5.05 -36.79 9.79
N GLU A 721 6.09 -36.09 9.43
CA GLU A 721 6.72 -36.16 8.12
C GLU A 721 8.22 -36.32 8.26
N ARG A 722 8.77 -37.30 7.56
CA ARG A 722 10.20 -37.54 7.45
C ARG A 722 10.61 -37.53 5.99
N ARG A 723 11.67 -36.81 5.68
CA ARG A 723 12.35 -36.87 4.38
C ARG A 723 13.71 -37.50 4.58
N LEU A 724 13.98 -38.54 3.80
CA LEU A 724 15.17 -39.36 3.91
C LEU A 724 15.94 -39.35 2.59
N LEU A 725 17.26 -39.43 2.69
CA LEU A 725 18.12 -39.81 1.57
C LEU A 725 17.98 -41.32 1.28
N PRO A 726 18.41 -41.82 0.11
CA PRO A 726 18.34 -43.25 -0.21
C PRO A 726 19.12 -44.19 0.73
N ASP A 727 20.05 -43.65 1.51
CA ASP A 727 20.80 -44.37 2.55
C ASP A 727 20.16 -44.28 3.95
N ASN A 728 18.89 -43.86 4.03
CA ASN A 728 18.10 -43.63 5.25
C ASN A 728 18.60 -42.49 6.15
N THR A 729 19.56 -41.67 5.70
CA THR A 729 19.95 -40.46 6.43
C THR A 729 18.77 -39.49 6.50
N LEU A 730 18.50 -38.96 7.70
CA LEU A 730 17.45 -37.96 7.93
C LEU A 730 17.83 -36.62 7.29
N TYR A 731 17.05 -36.20 6.31
CA TYR A 731 17.23 -34.93 5.61
C TYR A 731 16.37 -33.82 6.23
N GLU A 732 15.11 -34.13 6.53
CA GLU A 732 14.17 -33.21 7.17
C GLU A 732 13.18 -33.99 8.03
N LEU A 733 12.78 -33.41 9.17
CA LEU A 733 11.69 -33.91 10.02
C LEU A 733 10.75 -32.75 10.29
N LEU A 734 9.46 -32.98 10.10
CA LEU A 734 8.41 -32.07 10.53
C LEU A 734 7.37 -32.87 11.31
N GLN A 735 7.31 -32.63 12.62
CA GLN A 735 6.45 -33.35 13.55
C GLN A 735 5.61 -32.36 14.36
N ASP A 736 4.32 -32.62 14.46
CA ASP A 736 3.36 -31.89 15.28
C ASP A 736 2.49 -32.92 16.00
N ASP A 737 2.64 -32.99 17.32
CA ASP A 737 1.95 -33.96 18.16
C ASP A 737 0.58 -33.47 18.67
N GLY A 738 0.14 -32.27 18.26
CA GLY A 738 -1.07 -31.61 18.75
C GLY A 738 -0.79 -30.49 19.75
N THR A 739 0.36 -30.55 20.44
CA THR A 739 0.74 -29.62 21.51
C THR A 739 2.03 -28.90 21.19
N ARG A 740 3.05 -29.63 20.73
CA ARG A 740 4.35 -29.11 20.31
C ARG A 740 4.67 -29.52 18.89
N PHE A 741 5.49 -28.71 18.26
CA PHE A 741 6.13 -29.09 17.01
C PHE A 741 7.64 -29.31 17.17
N HIS A 742 8.19 -30.06 16.24
CA HIS A 742 9.62 -30.24 15.99
C HIS A 742 9.85 -30.16 14.48
N TRP A 743 10.67 -29.19 14.05
CA TRP A 743 11.08 -29.02 12.66
C TRP A 743 12.59 -29.04 12.58
N TYR A 744 13.15 -30.14 12.07
CA TYR A 744 14.58 -30.28 11.82
C TYR A 744 14.87 -30.18 10.33
N ASN A 745 15.88 -29.40 9.96
CA ASN A 745 16.38 -29.31 8.59
C ASN A 745 17.89 -29.51 8.55
N SER A 746 18.32 -30.52 7.79
CA SER A 746 19.71 -30.95 7.79
C SER A 746 20.67 -30.04 7.02
N ILE A 747 20.18 -29.10 6.21
CA ILE A 747 21.02 -28.11 5.52
C ILE A 747 21.34 -26.91 6.42
N ILE A 748 20.55 -26.65 7.46
CA ILE A 748 20.82 -25.58 8.44
C ILE A 748 21.31 -26.13 9.79
N GLY A 749 21.19 -27.43 10.02
CA GLY A 749 21.62 -28.08 11.26
C GLY A 749 20.81 -27.66 12.50
N GLN A 750 19.62 -27.09 12.31
CA GLN A 750 18.80 -26.58 13.40
C GLN A 750 17.50 -27.38 13.52
N THR A 751 17.02 -27.47 14.75
CA THR A 751 15.68 -27.95 15.08
C THR A 751 14.88 -26.85 15.75
N TYR A 752 13.77 -26.45 15.15
CA TYR A 752 12.82 -25.55 15.78
C TYR A 752 11.81 -26.37 16.58
N THR A 753 11.50 -25.93 17.78
CA THR A 753 10.42 -26.47 18.61
C THR A 753 9.59 -25.35 19.19
N GLY A 754 8.36 -25.62 19.56
CA GLY A 754 7.47 -24.61 20.14
C GLY A 754 6.04 -25.11 20.15
N SER A 755 5.07 -24.20 20.35
CA SER A 755 3.65 -24.54 20.31
C SER A 755 3.21 -24.97 18.91
N ALA A 756 2.55 -26.13 18.79
CA ALA A 756 1.97 -26.61 17.53
C ALA A 756 1.04 -25.57 16.88
N ARG A 757 0.32 -24.80 17.69
CA ARG A 757 -0.57 -23.72 17.23
C ARG A 757 0.18 -22.65 16.44
N LEU A 758 1.41 -22.32 16.85
CA LEU A 758 2.25 -21.34 16.16
C LEU A 758 2.64 -21.85 14.78
N LEU A 759 3.11 -23.09 14.69
CA LEU A 759 3.52 -23.68 13.42
C LEU A 759 2.38 -23.70 12.41
N ARG A 760 1.18 -24.09 12.84
CA ARG A 760 -0.02 -24.16 11.99
C ARG A 760 -0.47 -22.80 11.45
N ALA A 761 -0.09 -21.69 12.09
CA ALA A 761 -0.36 -20.35 11.58
C ALA A 761 0.55 -19.97 10.38
N TYR A 762 1.73 -20.59 10.28
CA TYR A 762 2.73 -20.32 9.25
C TYR A 762 2.81 -21.40 8.17
N MET A 763 2.66 -22.66 8.55
CA MET A 763 2.81 -23.81 7.67
C MET A 763 1.57 -24.68 7.76
N ARG A 764 0.99 -24.94 6.59
CA ARG A 764 -0.14 -25.86 6.46
C ARG A 764 0.38 -27.23 6.06
N ALA A 765 0.25 -28.21 6.95
CA ALA A 765 0.42 -29.60 6.55
C ALA A 765 -0.66 -29.97 5.52
N GLU A 766 -0.28 -30.69 4.47
CA GLU A 766 -1.18 -31.17 3.44
C GLU A 766 -0.78 -32.56 2.96
N GLN A 767 -1.74 -33.33 2.45
CA GLN A 767 -1.46 -34.62 1.81
C GLN A 767 -0.54 -34.41 0.61
N THR A 768 0.43 -35.29 0.41
CA THR A 768 1.33 -35.23 -0.74
C THR A 768 0.57 -35.11 -2.06
N GLU A 769 -0.48 -35.89 -2.25
CA GLU A 769 -1.33 -35.89 -3.45
C GLU A 769 -2.03 -34.54 -3.68
N VAL A 770 -2.51 -33.90 -2.60
CA VAL A 770 -3.10 -32.56 -2.67
C VAL A 770 -2.05 -31.52 -3.05
N ALA A 771 -0.83 -31.66 -2.51
CA ALA A 771 0.31 -30.81 -2.87
C ALA A 771 0.66 -30.92 -4.36
N LEU A 772 0.61 -32.13 -4.93
CA LEU A 772 0.88 -32.35 -6.37
C LEU A 772 -0.18 -31.67 -7.26
N ILE A 773 -1.47 -31.81 -6.92
CA ILE A 773 -2.55 -31.14 -7.66
C ILE A 773 -2.39 -29.62 -7.53
N SER A 774 -2.15 -29.11 -6.32
CA SER A 774 -2.01 -27.67 -6.07
C SER A 774 -0.77 -27.08 -6.76
N ALA A 775 0.33 -27.83 -6.84
CA ALA A 775 1.52 -27.44 -7.59
C ALA A 775 1.26 -27.38 -9.11
N PHE A 776 0.48 -28.33 -9.65
CA PHE A 776 0.05 -28.32 -11.05
C PHE A 776 -0.90 -27.15 -11.37
N LEU A 777 -1.84 -26.84 -10.47
CA LEU A 777 -2.81 -25.75 -10.67
C LEU A 777 -2.23 -24.34 -10.51
N ALA A 778 -0.99 -24.24 -10.04
CA ALA A 778 -0.35 -22.97 -9.77
C ALA A 778 -0.05 -22.14 -11.02
N SER A 779 0.03 -22.78 -12.20
CA SER A 779 0.08 -22.09 -13.49
C SER A 779 -1.33 -21.88 -14.04
N THR A 780 -1.57 -20.72 -14.66
CA THR A 780 -2.84 -20.39 -15.30
C THR A 780 -2.93 -20.84 -16.76
N GLN A 781 -1.85 -21.37 -17.32
CA GLN A 781 -1.78 -21.82 -18.72
C GLN A 781 -2.83 -22.90 -19.04
N PRO A 782 -3.23 -23.07 -20.32
CA PRO A 782 -4.20 -24.10 -20.69
C PRO A 782 -3.73 -25.52 -20.33
N ILE A 783 -4.66 -26.35 -19.84
CA ILE A 783 -4.40 -27.75 -19.50
C ILE A 783 -4.97 -28.66 -20.58
N LYS A 784 -4.11 -29.52 -21.13
CA LYS A 784 -4.50 -30.59 -22.04
C LYS A 784 -4.68 -31.89 -21.24
N ILE A 785 -5.73 -32.63 -21.55
CA ILE A 785 -5.97 -33.96 -20.95
C ILE A 785 -5.83 -35.03 -22.04
N THR A 786 -4.98 -36.01 -21.78
CA THR A 786 -4.81 -37.21 -22.61
C THR A 786 -5.22 -38.43 -21.81
N GLU A 787 -6.21 -39.18 -22.29
CA GLU A 787 -6.67 -40.42 -21.66
C GLU A 787 -5.95 -41.62 -22.26
N SER A 788 -5.52 -42.54 -21.40
CA SER A 788 -4.91 -43.82 -21.77
C SER A 788 -5.44 -44.94 -20.88
N ASP A 789 -5.12 -46.20 -21.23
CA ASP A 789 -5.42 -47.34 -20.36
C ASP A 789 -4.65 -47.30 -19.03
N ALA A 790 -3.49 -46.62 -19.01
CA ALA A 790 -2.66 -46.49 -17.82
C ALA A 790 -3.19 -45.44 -16.83
N GLY A 791 -3.84 -44.38 -17.31
CA GLY A 791 -4.26 -43.23 -16.50
C GLY A 791 -4.71 -42.03 -17.33
N LEU A 792 -5.10 -40.97 -16.62
CA LEU A 792 -5.38 -39.64 -17.19
C LEU A 792 -4.13 -38.78 -17.02
N LEU A 793 -3.54 -38.34 -18.13
CA LEU A 793 -2.38 -37.45 -18.14
C LEU A 793 -2.85 -36.01 -18.39
N LEU A 794 -2.61 -35.13 -17.43
CA LEU A 794 -2.84 -33.70 -17.55
C LEU A 794 -1.50 -33.03 -17.85
N GLU A 795 -1.43 -32.28 -18.94
CA GLU A 795 -0.22 -31.59 -19.39
C GLU A 795 -0.46 -30.09 -19.47
N GLN A 796 0.52 -29.31 -19.02
CA GLN A 796 0.47 -27.85 -19.06
C GLN A 796 1.86 -27.29 -19.40
N GLU A 797 1.93 -26.40 -20.38
CA GLU A 797 3.16 -25.67 -20.69
C GLU A 797 3.36 -24.57 -19.65
N VAL A 798 4.60 -24.39 -19.18
CA VAL A 798 4.93 -23.41 -18.14
C VAL A 798 6.18 -22.62 -18.50
N ASP A 799 6.25 -21.38 -18.01
CA ASP A 799 7.41 -20.52 -18.21
C ASP A 799 8.60 -20.96 -17.34
N ALA A 800 9.82 -20.73 -17.84
CA ALA A 800 11.04 -21.09 -17.12
C ALA A 800 11.15 -20.43 -15.73
N SER A 801 10.68 -19.18 -15.60
CA SER A 801 10.64 -18.41 -14.35
C SER A 801 9.72 -19.05 -13.32
N PHE A 802 8.59 -19.59 -13.76
CA PHE A 802 7.68 -20.32 -12.88
C PHE A 802 8.33 -21.60 -12.32
N VAL A 803 9.11 -22.31 -13.14
CA VAL A 803 9.84 -23.52 -12.72
C VAL A 803 10.97 -23.20 -11.75
N ALA A 804 11.68 -22.07 -11.94
CA ALA A 804 12.72 -21.65 -11.02
C ALA A 804 12.16 -21.38 -9.62
N ASP A 805 10.99 -20.74 -9.52
CA ASP A 805 10.39 -20.35 -8.25
C ASP A 805 9.59 -21.47 -7.55
N ASP A 806 9.40 -22.63 -8.18
CA ASP A 806 8.63 -23.75 -7.61
C ASP A 806 9.44 -24.56 -6.59
N ASN A 807 9.40 -24.10 -5.33
CA ASN A 807 10.05 -24.77 -4.18
C ASN A 807 9.17 -25.84 -3.51
N ARG A 808 8.02 -26.20 -4.09
CA ARG A 808 7.01 -27.01 -3.39
C ARG A 808 7.32 -28.49 -3.47
N GLY A 809 7.56 -29.14 -2.33
CA GLY A 809 7.75 -30.59 -2.23
C GLY A 809 9.19 -31.08 -2.42
N GLY A 810 10.19 -30.22 -2.24
CA GLY A 810 11.61 -30.57 -2.33
C GLY A 810 12.52 -29.37 -2.03
N PRO A 811 13.85 -29.56 -2.06
CA PRO A 811 14.80 -28.47 -1.96
C PRO A 811 14.57 -27.45 -3.09
N PRO A 812 14.82 -26.16 -2.84
CA PRO A 812 14.56 -25.10 -3.81
C PRO A 812 15.36 -25.30 -5.11
N LEU A 813 14.67 -25.22 -6.25
CA LEU A 813 15.27 -25.40 -7.58
C LEU A 813 16.16 -24.22 -7.98
N THR A 814 15.92 -23.03 -7.41
CA THR A 814 16.69 -21.80 -7.63
C THR A 814 18.18 -21.92 -7.31
N HIS A 815 18.58 -22.89 -6.48
CA HIS A 815 19.98 -23.07 -6.07
C HIS A 815 20.63 -24.28 -6.74
N THR A 816 19.99 -24.89 -7.75
CA THR A 816 20.54 -26.06 -8.42
C THR A 816 21.63 -25.68 -9.45
N PRO A 817 22.75 -26.41 -9.54
CA PRO A 817 23.94 -26.00 -10.31
C PRO A 817 23.72 -25.70 -11.82
N TRP A 818 22.69 -26.27 -12.45
CA TRP A 818 22.33 -26.00 -13.85
C TRP A 818 21.36 -24.86 -14.07
N HIS A 819 20.93 -24.16 -13.02
CA HIS A 819 20.05 -23.02 -13.20
C HIS A 819 20.63 -22.04 -14.23
N GLY A 820 21.96 -21.90 -14.34
CA GLY A 820 22.59 -21.15 -15.44
C GLY A 820 22.43 -21.80 -16.83
N GLN A 821 22.58 -23.12 -16.94
CA GLN A 821 22.58 -23.87 -18.21
C GLN A 821 21.20 -23.97 -18.86
N LEU A 822 20.14 -24.18 -18.06
CA LEU A 822 18.76 -24.24 -18.57
C LEU A 822 18.28 -22.88 -19.10
N TRP A 823 18.84 -21.80 -18.58
CA TRP A 823 18.47 -20.43 -18.94
C TRP A 823 19.34 -19.82 -20.05
N SER A 824 20.58 -20.32 -20.23
CA SER A 824 21.40 -19.98 -21.40
C SER A 824 20.91 -20.69 -22.68
N ASP A 825 20.37 -21.91 -22.56
CA ASP A 825 19.83 -22.71 -23.68
C ASP A 825 18.34 -22.41 -23.95
N SER A 826 18.01 -21.12 -24.09
CA SER A 826 16.69 -20.47 -24.25
C SER A 826 15.77 -20.93 -25.41
N THR A 827 15.95 -22.14 -25.95
CA THR A 827 15.19 -22.63 -27.12
C THR A 827 14.17 -23.72 -26.77
N GLY A 828 14.26 -24.36 -25.60
CA GLY A 828 13.29 -25.38 -25.15
C GLY A 828 12.10 -24.82 -24.38
N MET A 829 11.12 -25.66 -24.09
CA MET A 829 9.90 -25.34 -23.33
C MET A 829 9.75 -26.25 -22.12
N PHE A 830 9.17 -25.74 -21.02
CA PHE A 830 8.89 -26.55 -19.84
C PHE A 830 7.44 -27.03 -19.86
N VAL A 831 7.24 -28.29 -19.49
CA VAL A 831 5.93 -28.93 -19.41
C VAL A 831 5.78 -29.58 -18.05
N GLN A 832 4.71 -29.24 -17.35
CA GLN A 832 4.25 -29.96 -16.17
C GLN A 832 3.30 -31.08 -16.58
N GLN A 833 3.46 -32.24 -15.96
CA GLN A 833 2.68 -33.43 -16.21
C GLN A 833 2.15 -33.97 -14.88
N LEU A 834 0.83 -34.07 -14.74
CA LEU A 834 0.16 -34.71 -13.61
C LEU A 834 -0.55 -35.98 -14.11
N GLU A 835 -0.15 -37.13 -13.59
CA GLU A 835 -0.78 -38.40 -13.92
C GLU A 835 -1.77 -38.80 -12.82
N LEU A 836 -3.01 -39.05 -13.20
CA LEU A 836 -4.07 -39.54 -12.32
C LEU A 836 -4.40 -41.00 -12.66
N ASP A 837 -4.62 -41.82 -11.64
CA ASP A 837 -5.20 -43.14 -11.80
C ASP A 837 -6.62 -43.04 -12.38
N ARG A 838 -6.91 -43.81 -13.44
CA ARG A 838 -8.18 -43.69 -14.17
C ARG A 838 -9.41 -44.08 -13.33
N HIS A 839 -9.25 -44.99 -12.36
CA HIS A 839 -10.37 -45.55 -11.60
C HIS A 839 -10.60 -44.81 -10.28
N THR A 840 -9.52 -44.46 -9.61
CA THR A 840 -9.54 -43.79 -8.29
C THR A 840 -9.39 -42.28 -8.40
N TYR A 841 -8.99 -41.75 -9.56
CA TYR A 841 -8.66 -40.34 -9.80
C TYR A 841 -7.54 -39.78 -8.91
N ARG A 842 -6.80 -40.65 -8.22
CA ARG A 842 -5.72 -40.25 -7.32
C ARG A 842 -4.43 -39.96 -8.10
N PRO A 843 -3.67 -38.92 -7.73
CA PRO A 843 -2.36 -38.66 -8.30
C PRO A 843 -1.41 -39.85 -8.14
N ARG A 844 -0.73 -40.21 -9.23
CA ARG A 844 0.34 -41.21 -9.26
C ARG A 844 1.71 -40.56 -9.35
N SER A 845 1.83 -39.56 -10.21
CA SER A 845 3.08 -38.86 -10.45
C SER A 845 2.83 -37.40 -10.83
N PHE A 846 3.81 -36.56 -10.53
CA PHE A 846 3.90 -35.19 -11.01
C PHE A 846 5.33 -34.93 -11.49
N ALA A 847 5.49 -34.50 -12.74
CA ALA A 847 6.79 -34.26 -13.33
C ALA A 847 6.86 -32.88 -13.98
N THR A 848 8.00 -32.22 -13.83
CA THR A 848 8.41 -31.06 -14.63
C THR A 848 9.48 -31.50 -15.60
N ILE A 849 9.19 -31.34 -16.90
CA ILE A 849 10.03 -31.82 -18.00
C ILE A 849 10.44 -30.62 -18.85
N HIS A 850 11.71 -30.58 -19.26
CA HIS A 850 12.19 -29.67 -20.28
C HIS A 850 12.18 -30.37 -21.65
N TRP A 851 11.45 -29.84 -22.61
CA TRP A 851 11.43 -30.29 -24.00
C TRP A 851 12.39 -29.42 -24.81
N GLN A 852 13.44 -30.03 -25.33
CA GLN A 852 14.37 -29.37 -26.23
C GLN A 852 13.76 -29.26 -27.65
N PRO A 853 14.20 -28.30 -28.48
CA PRO A 853 13.71 -28.12 -29.84
C PRO A 853 13.81 -29.35 -30.75
N ASP A 854 14.77 -30.23 -30.46
CA ASP A 854 15.02 -31.47 -31.18
C ASP A 854 14.10 -32.64 -30.74
N GLY A 855 13.19 -32.37 -29.80
CA GLY A 855 12.24 -33.34 -29.25
C GLY A 855 12.78 -34.16 -28.08
N ILE A 856 14.01 -33.92 -27.62
CA ILE A 856 14.56 -34.60 -26.44
C ILE A 856 13.85 -34.11 -25.18
N LYS A 857 13.38 -35.06 -24.37
CA LYS A 857 12.72 -34.79 -23.08
C LYS A 857 13.70 -35.04 -21.94
N ALA A 858 13.92 -34.02 -21.11
CA ALA A 858 14.71 -34.12 -19.89
C ALA A 858 13.83 -33.88 -18.67
N VAL A 859 13.68 -34.90 -17.80
CA VAL A 859 13.00 -34.74 -16.51
C VAL A 859 13.87 -33.85 -15.61
N ILE A 860 13.33 -32.72 -15.20
CA ILE A 860 13.98 -31.80 -14.27
C ILE A 860 13.67 -32.24 -12.84
N ARG A 861 12.41 -32.60 -12.61
CA ARG A 861 11.91 -33.06 -11.33
C ARG A 861 10.73 -33.99 -11.55
N GLU A 862 10.64 -35.02 -10.74
CA GLU A 862 9.50 -35.94 -10.71
C GLU A 862 9.22 -36.35 -9.27
N THR A 863 7.95 -36.39 -8.89
CA THR A 863 7.49 -36.97 -7.63
C THR A 863 6.52 -38.08 -7.92
N THR A 864 6.82 -39.29 -7.45
CA THR A 864 5.98 -40.48 -7.61
C THR A 864 5.42 -40.90 -6.25
N ILE A 865 4.13 -41.20 -6.20
CA ILE A 865 3.47 -41.77 -5.02
C ILE A 865 3.68 -43.29 -5.04
N ASN A 866 4.48 -43.80 -4.10
CA ASN A 866 4.81 -45.23 -4.03
C ASN A 866 3.75 -46.03 -3.26
N ALA A 867 3.18 -45.42 -2.22
CA ALA A 867 2.18 -46.05 -1.37
C ALA A 867 1.27 -44.99 -0.74
N TRP A 868 -0.01 -45.32 -0.61
CA TRP A 868 -1.00 -44.55 0.12
C TRP A 868 -1.97 -45.48 0.84
N GLN A 869 -2.31 -45.17 2.09
CA GLN A 869 -3.25 -45.94 2.91
C GLN A 869 -4.05 -45.01 3.84
N SER A 870 -5.33 -45.32 4.03
CA SER A 870 -6.20 -44.79 5.09
C SER A 870 -6.25 -45.80 6.23
N VAL A 871 -5.81 -45.42 7.42
CA VAL A 871 -5.64 -46.33 8.57
C VAL A 871 -6.47 -45.82 9.75
N ALA A 872 -7.36 -46.65 10.29
CA ALA A 872 -8.22 -46.28 11.41
C ALA A 872 -7.48 -46.09 12.75
N THR A 873 -6.31 -46.72 12.92
CA THR A 873 -5.50 -46.61 14.16
C THR A 873 -4.03 -46.40 13.80
N PRO A 874 -3.43 -45.24 14.11
CA PRO A 874 -2.01 -45.00 13.85
C PRO A 874 -1.13 -45.84 14.80
N PRO A 875 0.15 -46.05 14.46
CA PRO A 875 1.12 -46.66 15.37
C PRO A 875 1.18 -45.92 16.71
N ALA A 876 1.28 -46.66 17.81
CA ALA A 876 1.25 -46.10 19.17
C ALA A 876 2.41 -45.13 19.45
N ASP A 877 3.53 -45.31 18.77
CA ASP A 877 4.79 -44.57 18.88
C ASP A 877 5.01 -43.56 17.75
N LEU A 878 4.00 -43.32 16.89
CA LEU A 878 4.14 -42.44 15.71
C LEU A 878 4.66 -41.03 16.05
N PHE A 879 4.27 -40.50 17.21
CA PHE A 879 4.66 -39.17 17.69
C PHE A 879 5.71 -39.21 18.81
N ALA A 880 6.38 -40.35 19.02
CA ALA A 880 7.59 -40.37 19.84
C ALA A 880 8.65 -39.46 19.21
N LEU A 881 9.48 -38.81 20.05
CA LEU A 881 10.52 -37.92 19.55
C LEU A 881 11.50 -38.71 18.68
N THR A 882 11.60 -38.35 17.41
CA THR A 882 12.56 -38.97 16.48
C THR A 882 13.98 -38.65 16.92
N SER A 883 14.88 -39.63 16.92
CA SER A 883 16.30 -39.40 17.15
C SER A 883 16.87 -38.45 16.09
N LEU A 884 17.39 -37.32 16.53
CA LEU A 884 18.04 -36.32 15.67
C LEU A 884 19.57 -36.53 15.66
N PRO A 885 20.28 -36.04 14.64
CA PRO A 885 21.74 -36.04 14.63
C PRO A 885 22.33 -35.25 15.81
N ASP A 886 23.50 -35.68 16.30
CA ASP A 886 24.15 -35.13 17.49
C ASP A 886 24.67 -33.69 17.31
N ASP A 887 24.80 -33.21 16.07
CA ASP A 887 25.39 -31.92 15.69
C ASP A 887 24.36 -30.78 15.47
N GLN A 888 23.12 -30.98 15.93
CA GLN A 888 22.02 -30.03 15.75
C GLN A 888 21.80 -29.09 16.95
N PHE A 889 21.42 -27.85 16.69
CA PHE A 889 20.97 -26.90 17.72
C PHE A 889 19.45 -26.77 17.76
N THR A 890 18.87 -26.87 18.96
CA THR A 890 17.43 -26.72 19.15
C THR A 890 17.05 -25.29 19.53
N VAL A 891 16.05 -24.71 18.87
CA VAL A 891 15.55 -23.34 19.05
C VAL A 891 14.09 -23.41 19.50
N ASP A 892 13.76 -22.80 20.65
CA ASP A 892 12.36 -22.71 21.12
C ASP A 892 11.70 -21.41 20.62
N VAL A 893 10.72 -21.58 19.73
CA VAL A 893 9.93 -20.52 19.11
C VAL A 893 8.76 -20.19 20.05
N GLY A 894 9.05 -19.40 21.09
CA GLY A 894 8.08 -19.07 22.15
C GLY A 894 8.62 -18.26 23.34
N ALA A 895 9.93 -18.26 23.60
CA ALA A 895 10.56 -17.37 24.59
C ALA A 895 10.71 -15.95 24.02
N GLU A 896 10.72 -14.89 24.85
CA GLU A 896 10.74 -13.45 24.45
C GLU A 896 11.93 -13.07 23.53
N SER A 897 12.79 -14.03 23.27
CA SER A 897 13.85 -14.02 22.29
C SER A 897 13.85 -15.41 21.61
N ASN A 898 13.97 -15.46 20.28
CA ASN A 898 14.20 -16.70 19.53
C ASN A 898 15.59 -17.24 19.90
N VAL A 899 15.74 -17.78 21.11
CA VAL A 899 17.04 -18.19 21.63
C VAL A 899 17.22 -19.69 21.36
N PRO A 900 18.27 -20.07 20.63
CA PRO A 900 18.74 -21.44 20.62
C PRO A 900 19.06 -21.91 22.05
N MET A 901 18.39 -22.96 22.48
CA MET A 901 18.68 -23.65 23.74
C MET A 901 19.89 -24.55 23.55
N ALA A 902 21.09 -23.99 23.74
CA ALA A 902 22.33 -24.76 23.77
C ALA A 902 22.99 -24.64 25.15
N SER A 903 23.34 -25.75 25.76
CA SER A 903 24.23 -25.75 26.93
C SER A 903 25.67 -25.55 26.46
N ILE A 904 26.04 -24.31 26.14
CA ILE A 904 27.42 -23.98 25.72
C ILE A 904 28.31 -24.00 26.96
N THR A 905 29.27 -24.93 27.00
CA THR A 905 30.33 -24.89 28.00
C THR A 905 31.47 -24.01 27.46
N PRO A 906 31.74 -22.83 28.05
CA PRO A 906 32.83 -21.99 27.56
C PRO A 906 34.18 -22.68 27.79
N PRO A 907 35.15 -22.50 26.88
CA PRO A 907 36.46 -23.12 27.00
C PRO A 907 37.20 -22.56 28.23
N ARG A 908 37.92 -23.43 28.94
CA ARG A 908 38.64 -23.03 30.17
C ARG A 908 39.94 -22.28 29.92
N ARG A 909 40.52 -22.45 28.74
CA ARG A 909 41.80 -21.87 28.30
C ARG A 909 41.69 -21.55 26.82
N ILE A 910 42.50 -20.62 26.35
CA ILE A 910 42.62 -20.24 24.94
C ILE A 910 44.08 -20.31 24.51
N LEU A 911 44.33 -20.32 23.20
CA LEU A 911 45.68 -20.31 22.63
C LEU A 911 46.04 -18.91 22.12
N MET A 912 47.21 -18.42 22.50
CA MET A 912 47.74 -17.14 22.03
C MET A 912 49.23 -17.26 21.69
N TRP A 913 49.71 -16.41 20.79
CA TRP A 913 51.14 -16.25 20.57
C TRP A 913 51.78 -15.43 21.69
N PRO A 914 52.97 -15.80 22.17
CA PRO A 914 53.70 -14.98 23.13
C PRO A 914 54.22 -13.68 22.49
N ASP A 915 54.24 -12.61 23.28
CA ASP A 915 54.60 -11.24 22.85
C ASP A 915 56.01 -11.10 22.25
N ASN A 916 56.89 -12.09 22.44
CA ASN A 916 58.29 -12.07 22.02
C ASN A 916 58.53 -12.54 20.56
N LEU A 917 57.48 -12.86 19.80
CA LEU A 917 57.59 -13.39 18.44
C LEU A 917 57.54 -12.35 17.32
N GLY A 918 57.39 -11.06 17.67
CA GLY A 918 57.29 -9.99 16.68
C GLY A 918 55.96 -9.96 15.92
N LEU A 919 54.93 -10.64 16.44
CA LEU A 919 53.53 -10.48 16.04
C LEU A 919 52.91 -9.35 16.87
N GLU A 920 52.32 -8.36 16.20
CA GLU A 920 51.65 -7.25 16.87
C GLU A 920 50.14 -7.52 16.94
N ILE A 921 49.53 -7.43 18.11
CA ILE A 921 48.07 -7.52 18.24
C ILE A 921 47.47 -6.19 17.77
N VAL A 922 46.70 -6.23 16.69
CA VAL A 922 46.04 -5.05 16.11
C VAL A 922 44.65 -4.86 16.69
N GLU A 923 43.95 -5.98 16.91
CA GLU A 923 42.58 -5.98 17.41
C GLU A 923 42.34 -7.23 18.25
N GLN A 924 41.66 -7.08 19.37
CA GLN A 924 41.31 -8.19 20.25
C GLN A 924 39.88 -7.97 20.74
N THR A 925 38.99 -8.89 20.39
CA THR A 925 37.61 -8.90 20.88
C THR A 925 37.56 -9.85 22.08
N PRO A 926 37.37 -9.36 23.32
CA PRO A 926 37.22 -10.23 24.48
C PRO A 926 35.95 -11.09 24.34
N PRO A 927 35.87 -12.24 25.03
CA PRO A 927 34.66 -13.03 24.99
C PRO A 927 33.51 -12.20 25.56
N PRO A 928 32.30 -12.24 24.97
CA PRO A 928 31.18 -11.47 25.48
C PRO A 928 30.90 -11.84 26.94
N SER A 929 30.62 -10.82 27.77
CA SER A 929 30.36 -11.01 29.20
C SER A 929 29.19 -11.98 29.42
N ALA A 930 29.20 -12.70 30.55
CA ALA A 930 28.28 -13.80 30.90
C ALA A 930 26.77 -13.46 30.93
N GLN A 931 26.36 -12.25 30.52
CA GLN A 931 24.97 -11.81 30.52
C GLN A 931 24.14 -12.33 29.35
N ASN A 932 24.76 -12.76 28.24
CA ASN A 932 24.07 -13.38 27.11
C ASN A 932 24.58 -14.81 26.87
N THR A 933 24.07 -15.77 27.65
CA THR A 933 24.15 -17.22 27.33
C THR A 933 23.26 -17.60 26.14
N THR A 934 22.51 -16.62 25.62
CA THR A 934 21.52 -16.76 24.58
C THR A 934 22.17 -16.49 23.21
N LEU A 935 22.24 -17.51 22.36
CA LEU A 935 22.66 -17.33 20.97
C LEU A 935 21.64 -16.39 20.27
N PRO A 936 22.06 -15.40 19.44
CA PRO A 936 21.12 -14.60 18.67
C PRO A 936 20.29 -15.51 17.75
N GLY A 937 18.99 -15.24 17.62
CA GLY A 937 18.04 -16.00 16.77
C GLY A 937 18.29 -15.95 15.26
N GLY A 938 19.52 -15.64 14.85
CA GLY A 938 19.99 -15.51 13.49
C GLY A 938 21.35 -16.18 13.31
N PHE A 939 21.50 -17.44 13.75
CA PHE A 939 22.69 -18.26 13.43
C PHE A 939 22.85 -18.54 11.92
N ASN A 940 21.93 -18.02 11.11
CA ASN A 940 22.08 -17.95 9.68
C ASN A 940 23.14 -16.86 9.39
N SER A 941 24.38 -17.34 9.29
CA SER A 941 25.27 -17.00 8.18
C SER A 941 26.24 -15.80 8.24
N ASP A 942 26.61 -15.26 9.40
CA ASP A 942 27.67 -14.25 9.47
C ASP A 942 28.74 -14.53 10.55
N TRP A 943 30.02 -14.53 10.15
CA TRP A 943 31.19 -14.59 11.05
C TRP A 943 31.17 -13.46 12.09
N ALA A 944 30.54 -12.31 11.79
CA ALA A 944 30.38 -11.22 12.75
C ALA A 944 29.51 -11.62 13.97
N VAL A 945 28.56 -12.54 13.80
CA VAL A 945 27.67 -13.01 14.88
C VAL A 945 28.44 -13.82 15.92
N LEU A 946 29.54 -14.48 15.53
CA LEU A 946 30.39 -15.26 16.44
C LEU A 946 31.05 -14.41 17.54
N GLN A 947 31.23 -13.11 17.31
CA GLN A 947 31.72 -12.19 18.34
C GLN A 947 30.75 -12.05 19.52
N ASN A 948 29.48 -12.42 19.32
CA ASN A 948 28.42 -12.38 20.33
C ASN A 948 28.16 -13.75 20.98
N VAL A 949 28.91 -14.79 20.60
CA VAL A 949 28.77 -16.14 21.16
C VAL A 949 29.65 -16.29 22.40
N LEU A 950 29.05 -16.76 23.50
CA LEU A 950 29.75 -16.99 24.76
C LEU A 950 30.93 -17.97 24.56
N GLY A 951 32.12 -17.55 24.99
CA GLY A 951 33.33 -18.38 24.92
C GLY A 951 34.05 -18.32 23.56
N THR A 952 33.57 -17.54 22.60
CA THR A 952 34.32 -17.23 21.37
C THR A 952 35.24 -16.05 21.59
N TYR A 953 36.44 -16.12 21.00
CA TYR A 953 37.50 -15.14 21.15
C TYR A 953 38.16 -14.88 19.80
N THR A 954 38.31 -13.61 19.45
CA THR A 954 38.90 -13.20 18.18
C THR A 954 40.11 -12.30 18.42
N THR A 955 41.23 -12.63 17.80
CA THR A 955 42.45 -11.81 17.83
C THR A 955 42.98 -11.64 16.42
N THR A 956 43.20 -10.39 16.02
CA THR A 956 43.84 -10.02 14.77
C THR A 956 45.30 -9.67 15.04
N TYR A 957 46.21 -10.39 14.42
CA TYR A 957 47.65 -10.21 14.50
C TYR A 957 48.18 -9.59 13.21
N LEU A 958 49.14 -8.67 13.32
CA LEU A 958 49.95 -8.19 12.21
C LEU A 958 51.27 -8.95 12.18
N THR A 959 51.56 -9.57 11.05
CA THR A 959 52.82 -10.31 10.86
C THR A 959 53.97 -9.35 10.59
N SER A 960 55.21 -9.86 10.68
CA SER A 960 56.43 -9.12 10.32
C SER A 960 56.42 -8.58 8.87
N GLU A 961 55.64 -9.19 7.98
CA GLU A 961 55.44 -8.79 6.58
C GLU A 961 54.26 -7.81 6.39
N ARG A 962 53.66 -7.32 7.50
CA ARG A 962 52.44 -6.51 7.51
C ARG A 962 51.21 -7.19 6.89
N ALA A 963 51.15 -8.52 6.93
CA ALA A 963 49.93 -9.25 6.63
C ALA A 963 49.05 -9.35 7.89
N GLU A 964 47.73 -9.16 7.74
CA GLU A 964 46.78 -9.36 8.83
C GLU A 964 46.32 -10.81 8.89
N VAL A 965 46.39 -11.42 10.07
CA VAL A 965 45.92 -12.78 10.34
C VAL A 965 44.97 -12.75 11.52
N ARG A 966 43.75 -13.18 11.30
CA ARG A 966 42.70 -13.27 12.31
C ARG A 966 42.57 -14.70 12.81
N LEU A 967 42.80 -14.91 14.10
CA LEU A 967 42.50 -16.16 14.82
C LEU A 967 41.17 -15.99 15.55
N THR A 968 40.19 -16.82 15.20
CA THR A 968 38.93 -17.00 15.95
C THR A 968 38.97 -18.35 16.65
N GLN A 969 38.70 -18.41 17.94
CA GLN A 969 38.68 -19.65 18.72
C GLN A 969 37.49 -19.71 19.67
N GLY A 970 36.97 -20.90 19.94
CA GLY A 970 35.77 -21.08 20.76
C GLY A 970 35.34 -22.54 20.89
N PRO A 971 34.23 -22.83 21.58
CA PRO A 971 33.73 -24.19 21.80
C PRO A 971 33.62 -24.97 20.48
N SER A 972 34.17 -26.18 20.47
CA SER A 972 34.25 -27.00 19.25
C SER A 972 32.88 -27.31 18.63
N GLU A 973 31.89 -27.65 19.45
CA GLU A 973 30.52 -27.93 19.00
C GLU A 973 29.89 -26.73 18.28
N VAL A 974 30.10 -25.51 18.80
CA VAL A 974 29.50 -24.28 18.25
C VAL A 974 30.21 -23.86 16.98
N LEU A 975 31.54 -23.77 17.00
CA LEU A 975 32.30 -23.34 15.83
C LEU A 975 32.24 -24.35 14.68
N ARG A 976 32.24 -25.66 14.98
CA ARG A 976 32.05 -26.68 13.94
C ARG A 976 30.68 -26.55 13.26
N HIS A 977 29.62 -26.31 14.04
CA HIS A 977 28.29 -26.06 13.49
C HIS A 977 28.29 -24.80 12.62
N VAL A 978 28.85 -23.68 13.10
CA VAL A 978 28.92 -22.44 12.28
C VAL A 978 29.68 -22.68 10.99
N LEU A 979 30.88 -23.24 11.07
CA LEU A 979 31.69 -23.57 9.89
C LEU A 979 30.94 -24.44 8.89
N ARG A 980 30.17 -25.42 9.38
CA ARG A 980 29.39 -26.34 8.53
C ARG A 980 28.18 -25.70 7.86
N TYR A 981 27.49 -24.81 8.55
CA TYR A 981 26.17 -24.30 8.13
C TYR A 981 26.15 -22.83 7.69
N GLN A 982 27.30 -22.16 7.71
CA GLN A 982 27.47 -20.75 7.34
C GLN A 982 27.09 -20.38 5.91
N TYR A 983 27.06 -21.35 5.00
CA TYR A 983 26.94 -21.14 3.55
C TYR A 983 25.65 -20.40 3.10
N PHE A 984 24.58 -20.35 3.91
CA PHE A 984 23.31 -19.73 3.51
C PHE A 984 23.30 -18.18 3.38
N ALA A 985 24.40 -17.46 3.68
CA ALA A 985 24.56 -16.02 3.33
C ALA A 985 25.20 -15.80 1.95
N GLU A 986 25.76 -16.85 1.32
CA GLU A 986 26.53 -16.70 0.09
C GLU A 986 25.66 -16.41 -1.15
N ASP A 987 24.34 -16.46 -1.03
CA ASP A 987 23.37 -16.10 -2.08
C ASP A 987 23.32 -14.59 -2.40
N GLU A 988 24.01 -13.71 -1.65
CA GLU A 988 24.17 -12.29 -2.01
C GLU A 988 25.42 -11.98 -2.86
N GLY A 989 26.07 -13.01 -3.42
CA GLY A 989 27.04 -12.84 -4.51
C GLY A 989 28.40 -12.27 -4.11
N GLN A 990 28.81 -12.36 -2.84
CA GLN A 990 30.06 -11.74 -2.37
C GLN A 990 31.22 -12.72 -2.03
N ILE A 991 30.99 -14.03 -1.90
CA ILE A 991 32.09 -15.01 -1.65
C ILE A 991 31.81 -16.31 -2.43
N ALA A 992 32.78 -16.79 -3.20
CA ALA A 992 32.69 -18.05 -3.93
C ALA A 992 32.78 -19.27 -2.98
N PRO A 993 32.10 -20.40 -3.27
CA PRO A 993 32.27 -21.65 -2.51
C PRO A 993 33.74 -22.05 -2.39
N TRP A 994 34.10 -22.74 -1.30
CA TRP A 994 35.38 -23.42 -1.21
C TRP A 994 35.55 -24.40 -2.38
N SER A 995 36.65 -24.26 -3.14
CA SER A 995 36.93 -25.10 -4.30
C SER A 995 37.81 -26.29 -3.95
N SER A 996 38.51 -26.25 -2.81
CA SER A 996 39.34 -27.35 -2.32
C SER A 996 39.42 -27.39 -0.79
N SER A 997 39.73 -28.58 -0.29
CA SER A 997 39.90 -28.86 1.13
C SER A 997 40.96 -29.93 1.32
N GLN A 998 42.00 -29.62 2.08
CA GLN A 998 43.16 -30.49 2.29
C GLN A 998 43.42 -30.69 3.78
N ARG A 999 43.55 -31.95 4.19
CA ARG A 999 44.05 -32.30 5.52
C ARG A 999 45.56 -32.11 5.56
N ILE A 1000 46.04 -31.35 6.53
CA ILE A 1000 47.47 -31.10 6.77
C ILE A 1000 47.81 -31.39 8.24
N ALA A 1001 49.01 -31.90 8.49
CA ALA A 1001 49.51 -32.09 9.85
C ALA A 1001 50.08 -30.78 10.39
N VAL A 1002 49.71 -30.43 11.61
CA VAL A 1002 50.23 -29.25 12.33
C VAL A 1002 50.65 -29.64 13.73
N THR A 1003 51.51 -28.85 14.36
CA THR A 1003 51.82 -29.01 15.79
C THR A 1003 51.27 -27.81 16.54
N ILE A 1004 50.42 -28.04 17.55
CA ILE A 1004 49.88 -27.00 18.42
C ILE A 1004 50.08 -27.44 19.87
N ALA A 1005 50.58 -26.53 20.70
CA ALA A 1005 50.88 -26.79 22.11
C ALA A 1005 51.73 -28.07 22.34
N GLY A 1006 52.67 -28.35 21.44
CA GLY A 1006 53.58 -29.49 21.51
C GLY A 1006 52.99 -30.85 21.12
N GLN A 1007 51.78 -30.89 20.55
CA GLN A 1007 51.14 -32.11 20.05
C GLN A 1007 50.85 -32.01 18.56
N GLU A 1008 51.07 -33.11 17.82
CA GLU A 1008 50.61 -33.22 16.44
C GLU A 1008 49.08 -33.27 16.41
N ARG A 1009 48.51 -32.47 15.52
CA ARG A 1009 47.07 -32.33 15.31
C ARG A 1009 46.78 -32.32 13.81
N ASP A 1010 45.57 -32.73 13.47
CA ASP A 1010 45.05 -32.59 12.12
C ASP A 1010 44.43 -31.20 11.95
N ALA A 1011 44.80 -30.55 10.86
CA ALA A 1011 44.18 -29.31 10.42
C ALA A 1011 43.59 -29.48 9.02
N TRP A 1012 42.62 -28.63 8.71
CA TRP A 1012 41.97 -28.55 7.41
C TRP A 1012 42.23 -27.18 6.79
N LEU A 1013 42.90 -27.18 5.64
CA LEU A 1013 43.11 -26.01 4.83
C LEU A 1013 41.99 -25.94 3.77
N LEU A 1014 41.12 -24.95 3.90
CA LEU A 1014 39.99 -24.68 3.00
C LEU A 1014 40.39 -23.54 2.06
N GLN A 1015 40.21 -23.70 0.75
CA GLN A 1015 40.69 -22.70 -0.23
C GLN A 1015 39.71 -22.51 -1.39
N ASN A 1016 39.63 -21.27 -1.89
CA ASN A 1016 39.06 -20.90 -3.18
C ASN A 1016 39.99 -19.91 -3.91
N ASP A 1017 39.58 -19.42 -5.08
CA ASP A 1017 40.42 -18.56 -5.92
C ASP A 1017 40.79 -17.21 -5.28
N ALA A 1018 40.09 -16.80 -4.22
CA ALA A 1018 40.27 -15.50 -3.55
C ALA A 1018 40.71 -15.59 -2.08
N ASN A 1019 40.47 -16.72 -1.41
CA ASN A 1019 40.59 -16.86 0.03
C ASN A 1019 41.17 -18.23 0.43
N ALA A 1020 41.82 -18.27 1.59
CA ALA A 1020 42.14 -19.49 2.29
C ALA A 1020 41.84 -19.35 3.78
N VAL A 1021 41.54 -20.47 4.41
CA VAL A 1021 41.28 -20.59 5.84
C VAL A 1021 41.94 -21.87 6.35
N LEU A 1022 42.54 -21.81 7.54
CA LEU A 1022 43.02 -22.99 8.24
C LEU A 1022 42.16 -23.24 9.48
N VAL A 1023 41.62 -24.45 9.60
CA VAL A 1023 40.81 -24.88 10.75
C VAL A 1023 41.53 -26.00 11.51
N VAL A 1024 41.66 -25.87 12.83
CA VAL A 1024 42.31 -26.88 13.68
C VAL A 1024 41.46 -27.16 14.90
N GLU A 1025 41.18 -28.43 15.19
CA GLU A 1025 40.52 -28.82 16.44
C GLU A 1025 41.57 -29.16 17.51
N VAL A 1026 41.46 -28.55 18.69
CA VAL A 1026 42.38 -28.73 19.81
C VAL A 1026 41.59 -28.87 21.10
N ASP A 1027 41.54 -30.08 21.64
CA ASP A 1027 40.78 -30.42 22.86
C ASP A 1027 39.29 -30.02 22.73
N ASP A 1028 38.82 -29.04 23.51
CA ASP A 1028 37.46 -28.47 23.47
C ASP A 1028 37.33 -27.22 22.57
N LEU A 1029 38.40 -26.84 21.88
CA LEU A 1029 38.46 -25.67 20.99
C LEU A 1029 38.48 -26.04 19.51
N VAL A 1030 37.85 -25.19 18.70
CA VAL A 1030 38.17 -25.05 17.27
C VAL A 1030 38.91 -23.73 17.07
N LEU A 1031 40.01 -23.77 16.34
CA LEU A 1031 40.77 -22.61 15.89
C LEU A 1031 40.48 -22.37 14.41
N HIS A 1032 40.12 -21.14 14.05
CA HIS A 1032 39.84 -20.72 12.69
C HIS A 1032 40.76 -19.53 12.34
N PHE A 1033 41.69 -19.76 11.42
CA PHE A 1033 42.65 -18.76 10.96
C PHE A 1033 42.24 -18.22 9.58
N LYS A 1034 42.09 -16.90 9.47
CA LYS A 1034 41.83 -16.19 8.21
C LYS A 1034 42.96 -15.18 7.95
N GLY A 1035 43.46 -15.13 6.72
CA GLY A 1035 44.55 -14.24 6.32
C GLY A 1035 44.96 -14.48 4.86
N PRO A 1036 46.03 -13.83 4.36
CA PRO A 1036 46.50 -14.04 3.00
C PRO A 1036 46.86 -15.50 2.75
N GLN A 1037 46.44 -16.03 1.60
CA GLN A 1037 46.64 -17.43 1.24
C GLN A 1037 48.11 -17.85 1.35
N THR A 1038 49.03 -17.03 0.85
CA THR A 1038 50.48 -17.28 0.90
C THR A 1038 51.02 -17.44 2.32
N TYR A 1039 50.42 -16.76 3.30
CA TYR A 1039 50.81 -16.86 4.70
C TYR A 1039 50.24 -18.12 5.36
N LEU A 1040 48.96 -18.44 5.09
CA LEU A 1040 48.28 -19.61 5.67
C LEU A 1040 48.83 -20.95 5.17
N THR A 1041 49.35 -21.00 3.94
CA THR A 1041 49.89 -22.23 3.35
C THR A 1041 51.37 -22.47 3.64
N GLY A 1042 52.05 -21.58 4.37
CA GLY A 1042 53.48 -21.70 4.66
C GLY A 1042 53.85 -21.09 6.01
N PRO A 1043 54.16 -19.78 6.08
CA PRO A 1043 54.65 -19.12 7.30
C PRO A 1043 53.83 -19.38 8.57
N LEU A 1044 52.49 -19.44 8.49
CA LEU A 1044 51.64 -19.75 9.64
C LEU A 1044 51.98 -21.11 10.25
N LEU A 1045 52.19 -22.14 9.41
CA LEU A 1045 52.41 -23.51 9.85
C LEU A 1045 53.69 -23.66 10.69
N GLU A 1046 54.71 -22.84 10.40
CA GLU A 1046 55.96 -22.78 11.19
C GLU A 1046 55.76 -22.09 12.55
N GLN A 1047 54.73 -21.25 12.69
CA GLN A 1047 54.43 -20.50 13.90
C GLN A 1047 53.40 -21.17 14.81
N LEU A 1048 52.56 -22.08 14.30
CA LEU A 1048 51.59 -22.84 15.10
C LEU A 1048 52.18 -23.57 16.32
N PRO A 1049 53.40 -24.16 16.27
CA PRO A 1049 54.00 -24.83 17.43
C PRO A 1049 54.28 -23.89 18.61
N GLN A 1050 54.31 -22.58 18.36
CA GLN A 1050 54.66 -21.56 19.34
C GLN A 1050 53.45 -21.03 20.12
N LEU A 1051 52.22 -21.43 19.75
CA LEU A 1051 51.00 -21.11 20.50
C LEU A 1051 51.06 -21.69 21.92
N GLN A 1052 50.72 -20.87 22.90
CA GLN A 1052 50.72 -21.23 24.32
C GLN A 1052 49.33 -21.12 24.92
N TRP A 1053 49.02 -22.02 25.85
CA TRP A 1053 47.79 -21.96 26.62
C TRP A 1053 47.80 -20.76 27.57
N THR A 1054 46.79 -19.91 27.46
CA THR A 1054 46.56 -18.79 28.37
C THR A 1054 45.16 -18.90 28.97
N MET A 1055 44.98 -18.25 30.13
CA MET A 1055 43.64 -18.08 30.70
C MET A 1055 42.97 -16.90 29.98
N PRO A 1056 41.70 -17.01 29.56
CA PRO A 1056 40.99 -15.87 29.01
C PRO A 1056 40.94 -14.75 30.06
N THR A 1057 41.51 -13.58 29.74
CA THR A 1057 41.39 -12.38 30.58
C THR A 1057 39.96 -11.82 30.51
N PRO A 1058 39.32 -11.52 31.66
CA PRO A 1058 37.93 -11.04 31.71
C PRO A 1058 37.74 -9.65 31.13
#